data_AF-A0A0D8HKY3-F1
#
_entry.id   AF-A0A0D8HKY3-F1
#
_cell.length_a   1.000
_cell.length_b   1.000
_cell.length_c   1.000
_cell.angle_alpha   90.00
_cell.angle_beta   90.00
_cell.angle_gamma   90.00
#
_symmetry.space_group_name_H-M   'P 1'
#
loop_
_entity.id
_entity.type
_entity.pdbx_description
1 polymer ?
#
loop_
_entity_poly.entity_id
_entity_poly.type
_entity_poly.pdbx_seq_one_letter_code
_entity_poly.pdbx_strand_id
1 'polypeptide(L)'
;MTNDNDQLCVTALRMLSIDQVEHANSGHPGLPLGLAPAAYTLFSRVLKHAPSDPTWADRDRFVLSAGHGSALVYSLLHLFGYGLEVQDLQGFRQLGSKTPGHPEYHHTTGVEMTTGPLGQGISSAVGMALAEAMMASRVDAAGAKGVIDHHTYVFASDGDLMEGISHEAGSLAGHLGLNKLIVLFDSNNITITGDATLSCTDNIRGRFESYGWNTILVEDHEDLDLIESAFNKARENTGGPTLIELRTVIGYGAPTKAGKSSVHGSALGAKEIAGTKEFYKWTYPPFEVPQAIYDHARSSVQKGEKLAAAWRERYKELSNEVRQIISPVVPSPGEIAGSIKPFSPDKALATRISSKEVLIQLSEALPFLIGGSADLAESTGTNLGLDFVSSSNYLGREINFGIREHGMAALLNGIALHGGFVAYGSTFLVFSDYCRPSVRLAAIMGLGVNFVFTHDSIAVGEDGPTHEPVEHLAALRAIPNLRVMRPADANETAAAWATSIGDPSMPSVLVLSRQGLPTVTTHGDPAWVKDSGMQIISDPQDARGVIISSGSEVVIALEAAEILKQNDGISVRVVSVMWRERFLDVYRGRIEALTSGLPTLVVEAGIPLGWEPVVASEADIIAMHSYGASGKGSEVQAHFGFSGEKVAQSFRETLSRIESTKKDSHDLEYLNANLVLERNIVLACVDAAKASFSKVGRGDRNSADSLAVGAMRRALNKAPIALEVVIGEGEKDEAPMLYRGERLGSGAGPTFDIAVDPLEGTNYVAKGQPGAVSVIAAAPRGTFKYLPGYYMDKMVVGSRAKGALTLSNSIESNVEALAKVLDKSIGEIEIVVLDKPRHKELISRIRKIGARVREIPDGDVMGAFEVLVGHIDALFGIGGAPEGIIMAAMTKALGGEFQGQLTPQSDAERAQIISFDASIIDNVFDQDALILAEPVVAITSVTGAGVLEPVTYRDGSLYISSALIRNGSYSVVSQFA
;
A
#
# COMPACT_ATOMS: atom_id res chain seq x y z
N MET A 1 -54.32 21.21 -3.03
CA MET A 1 -53.96 22.64 -2.87
C MET A 1 -52.81 22.63 -1.90
N THR A 2 -51.60 22.72 -2.42
CA THR A 2 -50.37 22.60 -1.65
C THR A 2 -50.30 23.75 -0.64
N ASN A 3 -50.05 23.43 0.63
CA ASN A 3 -49.90 24.43 1.68
C ASN A 3 -48.64 25.26 1.40
N ASP A 4 -48.73 26.59 1.46
CA ASP A 4 -47.60 27.50 1.23
C ASP A 4 -46.39 27.15 2.13
N ASN A 5 -46.62 26.61 3.32
CA ASN A 5 -45.55 26.17 4.23
C ASN A 5 -44.80 24.93 3.73
N ASP A 6 -45.46 23.99 3.04
CA ASP A 6 -44.79 22.82 2.47
C ASP A 6 -43.82 23.23 1.37
N GLN A 7 -44.23 24.17 0.53
CA GLN A 7 -43.36 24.71 -0.53
C GLN A 7 -42.17 25.51 0.04
N LEU A 8 -42.34 26.17 1.18
CA LEU A 8 -41.23 26.79 1.89
C LEU A 8 -40.23 25.76 2.44
N CYS A 9 -40.69 24.61 2.95
CA CYS A 9 -39.81 23.51 3.35
C CYS A 9 -39.03 22.94 2.15
N VAL A 10 -39.70 22.68 1.03
CA VAL A 10 -39.06 22.23 -0.21
C VAL A 10 -38.00 23.24 -0.65
N THR A 11 -38.33 24.52 -0.64
CA THR A 11 -37.38 25.59 -1.00
C THR A 11 -36.20 25.65 -0.02
N ALA A 12 -36.43 25.47 1.27
CA ALA A 12 -35.36 25.43 2.27
C ALA A 12 -34.38 24.28 2.01
N LEU A 13 -34.87 23.08 1.65
CA LEU A 13 -34.00 21.95 1.26
C LEU A 13 -33.14 22.28 0.04
N ARG A 14 -33.72 22.95 -0.96
CA ARG A 14 -32.99 23.41 -2.16
C ARG A 14 -31.90 24.40 -1.78
N MET A 15 -32.23 25.41 -0.97
CA MET A 15 -31.28 26.45 -0.57
C MET A 15 -30.15 25.90 0.30
N LEU A 16 -30.46 25.07 1.30
CA LEU A 16 -29.45 24.42 2.12
C LEU A 16 -28.52 23.52 1.29
N SER A 17 -29.04 22.84 0.27
CA SER A 17 -28.23 22.00 -0.62
C SER A 17 -27.30 22.85 -1.50
N ILE A 18 -27.79 23.97 -2.03
CA ILE A 18 -26.96 24.93 -2.78
C ILE A 18 -25.87 25.49 -1.87
N ASP A 19 -26.25 25.99 -0.70
CA ASP A 19 -25.32 26.65 0.23
C ASP A 19 -24.19 25.70 0.66
N GLN A 20 -24.50 24.43 0.94
CA GLN A 20 -23.49 23.39 1.21
C GLN A 20 -22.48 23.25 0.07
N VAL A 21 -22.97 23.06 -1.16
CA VAL A 21 -22.12 22.85 -2.35
C VAL A 21 -21.27 24.09 -2.65
N GLU A 22 -21.86 25.28 -2.53
CA GLU A 22 -21.18 26.55 -2.77
C GLU A 22 -20.11 26.83 -1.72
N HIS A 23 -20.42 26.60 -0.44
CA HIS A 23 -19.46 26.81 0.63
C HIS A 23 -18.27 25.85 0.53
N ALA A 24 -18.52 24.60 0.14
CA ALA A 24 -17.47 23.61 -0.13
C ALA A 24 -16.73 23.85 -1.45
N ASN A 25 -17.27 24.70 -2.34
CA ASN A 25 -16.86 24.82 -3.74
C ASN A 25 -16.75 23.45 -4.45
N SER A 26 -17.63 22.52 -4.07
CA SER A 26 -17.57 21.10 -4.46
C SER A 26 -18.92 20.43 -4.18
N GLY A 27 -19.43 19.65 -5.14
CA GLY A 27 -20.65 18.85 -4.95
C GLY A 27 -21.65 18.97 -6.11
N HIS A 28 -22.85 18.44 -5.89
CA HIS A 28 -23.84 18.20 -6.94
C HIS A 28 -25.16 18.90 -6.59
N PRO A 29 -25.41 20.12 -7.09
CA PRO A 29 -26.64 20.84 -6.78
C PRO A 29 -27.82 20.34 -7.63
N GLY A 30 -27.58 19.84 -8.86
CA GLY A 30 -28.63 19.52 -9.82
C GLY A 30 -29.75 18.61 -9.30
N LEU A 31 -29.40 17.41 -8.82
CA LEU A 31 -30.35 16.46 -8.25
C LEU A 31 -31.10 17.02 -7.04
N PRO A 32 -30.42 17.63 -6.03
CA PRO A 32 -31.12 18.28 -4.91
C PRO A 32 -32.21 19.27 -5.32
N LEU A 33 -32.00 20.09 -6.36
CA LEU A 33 -33.02 21.04 -6.80
C LEU A 33 -34.25 20.34 -7.41
N GLY A 34 -34.05 19.30 -8.22
CA GLY A 34 -35.14 18.55 -8.87
C GLY A 34 -35.91 17.62 -7.90
N LEU A 35 -35.21 16.95 -6.98
CA LEU A 35 -35.82 15.95 -6.09
C LEU A 35 -36.28 16.46 -4.72
N ALA A 36 -35.99 17.71 -4.35
CA ALA A 36 -36.45 18.27 -3.07
C ALA A 36 -37.97 18.09 -2.81
N PRO A 37 -38.88 18.28 -3.79
CA PRO A 37 -40.31 18.03 -3.59
C PRO A 37 -40.60 16.59 -3.18
N ALA A 38 -40.05 15.61 -3.91
CA ALA A 38 -40.29 14.20 -3.64
C ALA A 38 -39.67 13.75 -2.31
N ALA A 39 -38.48 14.23 -1.99
CA ALA A 39 -37.82 13.90 -0.74
C ALA A 39 -38.54 14.50 0.47
N TYR A 40 -39.01 15.75 0.34
CA TYR A 40 -39.86 16.37 1.36
C TYR A 40 -41.16 15.59 1.55
N THR A 41 -41.87 15.25 0.48
CA THR A 41 -43.12 14.49 0.56
C THR A 41 -42.91 13.13 1.22
N LEU A 42 -41.84 12.42 0.86
CA LEU A 42 -41.49 11.15 1.49
C LEU A 42 -41.30 11.33 3.01
N PHE A 43 -40.41 12.22 3.44
CA PHE A 43 -40.09 12.37 4.87
C PHE A 43 -41.24 13.00 5.68
N SER A 44 -41.98 13.95 5.12
CA SER A 44 -43.03 14.66 5.86
C SER A 44 -44.37 13.92 5.89
N ARG A 45 -44.71 13.12 4.86
CA ARG A 45 -46.06 12.56 4.73
C ARG A 45 -46.12 11.04 4.77
N VAL A 46 -45.09 10.37 4.24
CA VAL A 46 -45.14 8.93 3.92
C VAL A 46 -44.30 8.09 4.89
N LEU A 47 -43.04 8.46 5.07
CA LEU A 47 -42.01 7.67 5.74
C LEU A 47 -42.36 7.46 7.22
N LYS A 48 -42.26 6.21 7.68
CA LYS A 48 -42.38 5.83 9.09
C LYS A 48 -41.02 5.93 9.77
N HIS A 49 -40.68 7.10 10.33
CA HIS A 49 -39.36 7.34 10.93
C HIS A 49 -39.45 8.17 12.22
N ALA A 50 -38.48 8.00 13.12
CA ALA A 50 -38.34 8.79 14.34
C ALA A 50 -36.88 9.27 14.46
N PRO A 51 -36.57 10.54 14.19
CA PRO A 51 -35.22 11.10 14.32
C PRO A 51 -34.63 10.95 15.73
N SER A 52 -35.47 10.88 16.77
CA SER A 52 -35.00 10.59 18.14
C SER A 52 -34.62 9.13 18.38
N ASP A 53 -35.05 8.22 17.49
CA ASP A 53 -34.76 6.79 17.49
C ASP A 53 -34.38 6.29 16.08
N PRO A 54 -33.25 6.76 15.52
CA PRO A 54 -32.84 6.44 14.16
C PRO A 54 -32.48 4.96 13.98
N THR A 55 -32.39 4.20 15.06
CA THR A 55 -32.09 2.75 15.07
C THR A 55 -33.32 1.88 15.32
N TRP A 56 -34.52 2.45 15.40
CA TRP A 56 -35.77 1.69 15.57
C TRP A 56 -35.87 0.56 14.54
N ALA A 57 -35.93 -0.70 15.00
CA ALA A 57 -35.87 -1.87 14.12
C ALA A 57 -36.97 -1.88 13.04
N ASP A 58 -38.16 -1.40 13.37
CA ASP A 58 -39.32 -1.37 12.47
C ASP A 58 -39.51 0.00 11.78
N ARG A 59 -38.51 0.90 11.75
CA ARG A 59 -38.60 2.13 10.92
C ARG A 59 -38.63 1.78 9.43
N ASP A 60 -39.26 2.62 8.60
CA ASP A 60 -39.04 2.52 7.16
C ASP A 60 -37.58 2.86 6.82
N ARG A 61 -37.00 2.15 5.86
CA ARG A 61 -35.63 2.36 5.40
C ARG A 61 -35.63 3.31 4.20
N PHE A 62 -34.68 4.24 4.15
CA PHE A 62 -34.49 5.14 3.01
C PHE A 62 -33.04 5.08 2.52
N VAL A 63 -32.86 4.76 1.23
CA VAL A 63 -31.57 4.69 0.56
C VAL A 63 -31.54 5.69 -0.60
N LEU A 64 -30.61 6.64 -0.55
CA LEU A 64 -30.27 7.46 -1.72
C LEU A 64 -29.27 6.68 -2.58
N SER A 65 -29.73 5.93 -3.58
CA SER A 65 -28.84 5.19 -4.49
C SER A 65 -27.99 6.14 -5.33
N ALA A 66 -28.60 7.24 -5.78
CA ALA A 66 -27.93 8.36 -6.42
C ALA A 66 -27.14 9.20 -5.40
N GLY A 67 -26.14 8.59 -4.74
CA GLY A 67 -25.44 9.14 -3.57
C GLY A 67 -24.75 10.48 -3.81
N HIS A 68 -24.54 10.88 -5.07
CA HIS A 68 -24.03 12.20 -5.40
C HIS A 68 -24.96 13.34 -4.92
N GLY A 69 -26.26 13.06 -4.76
CA GLY A 69 -27.27 13.94 -4.17
C GLY A 69 -27.18 14.11 -2.65
N SER A 70 -26.03 13.82 -2.02
CA SER A 70 -25.81 13.82 -0.58
C SER A 70 -26.24 15.10 0.14
N ALA A 71 -26.02 16.27 -0.46
CA ALA A 71 -26.43 17.56 0.11
C ALA A 71 -27.95 17.64 0.39
N LEU A 72 -28.79 16.97 -0.42
CA LEU A 72 -30.23 16.86 -0.17
C LEU A 72 -30.51 16.03 1.08
N VAL A 73 -29.83 14.89 1.23
CA VAL A 73 -29.99 14.00 2.39
C VAL A 73 -29.57 14.71 3.66
N TYR A 74 -28.44 15.41 3.68
CA TYR A 74 -28.01 16.15 4.86
C TYR A 74 -28.96 17.31 5.19
N SER A 75 -29.48 18.01 4.17
CA SER A 75 -30.51 19.03 4.36
C SER A 75 -31.78 18.44 4.99
N LEU A 76 -32.22 17.26 4.54
CA LEU A 76 -33.38 16.55 5.10
C LEU A 76 -33.12 16.15 6.56
N LEU A 77 -32.00 15.51 6.83
CA LEU A 77 -31.63 15.05 8.17
C LEU A 77 -31.53 16.22 9.16
N HIS A 78 -30.97 17.36 8.72
CA HIS A 78 -30.94 18.59 9.50
C HIS A 78 -32.35 19.17 9.76
N LEU A 79 -33.16 19.31 8.70
CA LEU A 79 -34.49 19.91 8.78
C LEU A 79 -35.41 19.11 9.72
N PHE A 80 -35.40 17.78 9.58
CA PHE A 80 -36.24 16.87 10.37
C PHE A 80 -35.65 16.50 11.75
N GLY A 81 -34.42 16.93 12.08
CA GLY A 81 -33.90 16.86 13.44
C GLY A 81 -33.15 15.57 13.81
N TYR A 82 -32.40 14.99 12.87
CA TYR A 82 -31.53 13.82 13.10
C TYR A 82 -30.20 14.15 13.82
N GLY A 83 -30.08 15.33 14.41
CA GLY A 83 -28.89 15.75 15.16
C GLY A 83 -27.77 16.36 14.32
N LEU A 84 -27.99 16.63 13.03
CA LEU A 84 -27.11 17.52 12.26
C LEU A 84 -27.44 18.98 12.57
N GLU A 85 -26.42 19.77 12.86
CA GLU A 85 -26.53 21.22 13.03
C GLU A 85 -26.16 21.96 11.74
N VAL A 86 -26.44 23.27 11.68
CA VAL A 86 -26.10 24.08 10.50
C VAL A 86 -24.59 24.12 10.24
N GLN A 87 -23.78 24.05 11.31
CA GLN A 87 -22.33 23.97 11.23
C GLN A 87 -21.86 22.65 10.61
N ASP A 88 -22.58 21.54 10.83
CA ASP A 88 -22.29 20.28 10.15
C ASP A 88 -22.55 20.43 8.64
N LEU A 89 -23.60 21.16 8.23
CA LEU A 89 -23.84 21.47 6.81
C LEU A 89 -22.75 22.38 6.22
N GLN A 90 -22.32 23.41 6.96
CA GLN A 90 -21.17 24.23 6.55
C GLN A 90 -19.88 23.42 6.42
N GLY A 91 -19.75 22.33 7.17
CA GLY A 91 -18.66 21.37 7.06
C GLY A 91 -18.74 20.42 5.86
N PHE A 92 -19.72 20.55 4.96
CA PHE A 92 -19.89 19.64 3.83
C PHE A 92 -18.58 19.43 3.04
N ARG A 93 -18.23 18.15 2.82
CA ARG A 93 -17.00 17.71 2.13
C ARG A 93 -15.68 18.11 2.80
N GLN A 94 -15.72 18.63 4.02
CA GLN A 94 -14.50 18.95 4.76
C GLN A 94 -13.99 17.75 5.55
N LEU A 95 -12.67 17.67 5.74
CA LEU A 95 -12.02 16.59 6.49
C LEU A 95 -12.58 16.51 7.92
N GLY A 96 -13.03 15.33 8.34
CA GLY A 96 -13.59 15.10 9.67
C GLY A 96 -15.03 15.60 9.89
N SER A 97 -15.69 16.15 8.86
CA SER A 97 -17.10 16.56 8.94
C SER A 97 -18.05 15.37 9.00
N LYS A 98 -19.26 15.55 9.53
CA LYS A 98 -20.34 14.55 9.50
C LYS A 98 -21.10 14.51 8.17
N THR A 99 -20.69 15.31 7.19
CA THR A 99 -21.39 15.54 5.90
C THR A 99 -20.43 15.29 4.74
N PRO A 100 -19.98 14.03 4.55
CA PRO A 100 -19.02 13.67 3.51
C PRO A 100 -19.56 13.88 2.08
N GLY A 101 -18.72 13.73 1.07
CA GLY A 101 -19.12 14.01 -0.31
C GLY A 101 -20.21 13.10 -0.87
N HIS A 102 -20.32 11.89 -0.34
CA HIS A 102 -21.38 10.90 -0.57
C HIS A 102 -21.82 10.34 0.79
N PRO A 103 -23.05 9.81 0.96
CA PRO A 103 -23.52 9.29 2.24
C PRO A 103 -22.63 8.15 2.74
N GLU A 104 -22.27 8.18 4.02
CA GLU A 104 -21.46 7.14 4.68
C GLU A 104 -22.20 6.62 5.91
N TYR A 105 -22.47 5.31 5.92
CA TYR A 105 -23.04 4.58 7.05
C TYR A 105 -22.10 4.66 8.27
N HIS A 106 -22.67 4.71 9.47
CA HIS A 106 -22.01 5.01 10.76
C HIS A 106 -21.40 6.41 10.92
N HIS A 107 -21.13 7.13 9.82
CA HIS A 107 -20.52 8.46 9.89
C HIS A 107 -21.56 9.57 10.04
N THR A 108 -22.75 9.42 9.45
CA THR A 108 -23.87 10.36 9.55
C THR A 108 -25.12 9.67 10.11
N THR A 109 -25.65 10.15 11.24
CA THR A 109 -26.91 9.62 11.81
C THR A 109 -28.07 9.78 10.83
N GLY A 110 -28.83 8.70 10.60
CA GLY A 110 -29.94 8.66 9.65
C GLY A 110 -29.58 8.28 8.22
N VAL A 111 -28.28 8.07 7.92
CA VAL A 111 -27.85 7.42 6.67
C VAL A 111 -27.89 5.91 6.84
N GLU A 112 -28.76 5.24 6.08
CA GLU A 112 -28.97 3.78 6.17
C GLU A 112 -27.89 2.95 5.46
N MET A 113 -27.16 3.54 4.51
CA MET A 113 -26.19 2.84 3.69
C MET A 113 -25.16 3.82 3.12
N THR A 114 -23.89 3.38 3.02
CA THR A 114 -22.90 4.07 2.21
C THR A 114 -23.21 3.91 0.73
N THR A 115 -23.48 5.01 0.03
CA THR A 115 -23.73 5.04 -1.42
C THR A 115 -22.77 5.98 -2.13
N GLY A 116 -22.79 6.00 -3.47
CA GLY A 116 -21.83 6.74 -4.28
C GLY A 116 -21.46 5.95 -5.54
N PRO A 117 -20.96 4.71 -5.41
CA PRO A 117 -20.93 3.77 -6.53
C PRO A 117 -22.37 3.47 -6.97
N LEU A 118 -22.72 3.85 -8.21
CA LEU A 118 -24.08 3.76 -8.74
C LEU A 118 -24.56 2.31 -8.82
N GLY A 119 -25.88 2.10 -8.74
CA GLY A 119 -26.53 0.78 -8.79
C GLY A 119 -26.43 -0.03 -7.49
N GLN A 120 -25.44 0.24 -6.63
CA GLN A 120 -25.28 -0.46 -5.36
C GLN A 120 -26.40 -0.18 -4.37
N GLY A 121 -26.86 1.09 -4.27
CA GLY A 121 -27.88 1.49 -3.31
C GLY A 121 -29.23 0.79 -3.56
N ILE A 122 -29.72 0.82 -4.80
CA ILE A 122 -30.93 0.09 -5.20
C ILE A 122 -30.77 -1.42 -4.98
N SER A 123 -29.60 -1.99 -5.28
CA SER A 123 -29.36 -3.42 -5.15
C SER A 123 -29.30 -3.89 -3.70
N SER A 124 -28.67 -3.13 -2.80
CA SER A 124 -28.70 -3.41 -1.36
C SER A 124 -30.07 -3.15 -0.73
N ALA A 125 -30.84 -2.19 -1.23
CA ALA A 125 -32.22 -1.99 -0.77
C ALA A 125 -33.12 -3.21 -1.06
N VAL A 126 -32.87 -3.96 -2.14
CA VAL A 126 -33.53 -5.26 -2.37
C VAL A 126 -33.22 -6.23 -1.22
N GLY A 127 -31.98 -6.25 -0.73
CA GLY A 127 -31.57 -7.04 0.43
C GLY A 127 -32.26 -6.62 1.73
N MET A 128 -32.42 -5.31 1.95
CA MET A 128 -33.17 -4.78 3.10
C MET A 128 -34.65 -5.20 3.07
N ALA A 129 -35.28 -5.12 1.89
CA ALA A 129 -36.68 -5.53 1.71
C ALA A 129 -36.86 -7.06 1.88
N LEU A 130 -35.89 -7.86 1.41
CA LEU A 130 -35.90 -9.30 1.62
C LEU A 130 -35.75 -9.64 3.12
N ALA A 131 -34.86 -8.96 3.83
CA ALA A 131 -34.68 -9.13 5.28
C ALA A 131 -35.95 -8.79 6.05
N GLU A 132 -36.67 -7.73 5.68
CA GLU A 132 -37.96 -7.39 6.26
C GLU A 132 -38.98 -8.51 6.07
N ALA A 133 -39.15 -9.02 4.86
CA ALA A 133 -40.12 -10.08 4.56
C ALA A 133 -39.82 -11.37 5.32
N MET A 134 -38.53 -11.74 5.40
CA MET A 134 -38.05 -12.89 6.16
C MET A 134 -38.26 -12.72 7.67
N MET A 135 -37.96 -11.54 8.22
CA MET A 135 -38.11 -11.27 9.65
C MET A 135 -39.58 -11.21 10.05
N ALA A 136 -40.40 -10.47 9.29
CA ALA A 136 -41.83 -10.38 9.51
C ALA A 136 -42.48 -11.77 9.53
N SER A 137 -42.15 -12.62 8.56
CA SER A 137 -42.70 -13.98 8.50
C SER A 137 -42.31 -14.84 9.72
N ARG A 138 -41.08 -14.73 10.21
CA ARG A 138 -40.60 -15.46 11.40
C ARG A 138 -41.27 -14.95 12.68
N VAL A 139 -41.37 -13.64 12.83
CA VAL A 139 -42.02 -12.98 13.97
C VAL A 139 -43.52 -13.30 14.02
N ASP A 140 -44.18 -13.28 12.86
CA ASP A 140 -45.58 -13.67 12.72
C ASP A 140 -45.79 -15.16 13.06
N ALA A 141 -44.93 -16.04 12.56
CA ALA A 141 -44.98 -17.48 12.86
C ALA A 141 -44.75 -17.78 14.35
N ALA A 142 -43.95 -16.95 15.03
CA ALA A 142 -43.72 -17.01 16.47
C ALA A 142 -44.85 -16.35 17.31
N GLY A 143 -45.95 -15.92 16.67
CA GLY A 143 -47.17 -15.44 17.34
C GLY A 143 -47.22 -13.94 17.62
N ALA A 144 -46.26 -13.15 17.12
CA ALA A 144 -46.17 -11.70 17.36
C ALA A 144 -46.54 -10.88 16.11
N LYS A 145 -47.73 -11.14 15.56
CA LYS A 145 -48.14 -10.62 14.25
C LYS A 145 -48.06 -9.09 14.12
N GLY A 146 -47.46 -8.59 13.04
CA GLY A 146 -47.43 -7.16 12.71
C GLY A 146 -46.55 -6.31 13.64
N VAL A 147 -45.56 -6.95 14.27
CA VAL A 147 -44.50 -6.24 15.00
C VAL A 147 -43.44 -5.71 14.04
N ILE A 148 -43.13 -6.44 12.97
CA ILE A 148 -42.27 -6.00 11.88
C ILE A 148 -43.16 -5.82 10.65
N ASP A 149 -43.27 -4.58 10.19
CA ASP A 149 -44.07 -4.17 9.05
C ASP A 149 -43.60 -2.80 8.54
N HIS A 150 -42.52 -2.78 7.76
CA HIS A 150 -41.95 -1.53 7.25
C HIS A 150 -41.56 -1.62 5.79
N HIS A 151 -41.45 -0.45 5.15
CA HIS A 151 -41.10 -0.32 3.75
C HIS A 151 -39.62 0.01 3.58
N THR A 152 -39.12 -0.21 2.36
CA THR A 152 -37.81 0.23 1.91
C THR A 152 -37.99 1.15 0.71
N TYR A 153 -37.53 2.40 0.84
CA TYR A 153 -37.62 3.42 -0.20
C TYR A 153 -36.24 3.70 -0.79
N VAL A 154 -36.19 3.84 -2.11
CA VAL A 154 -34.95 4.14 -2.84
C VAL A 154 -35.16 5.34 -3.74
N PHE A 155 -34.24 6.30 -3.72
CA PHE A 155 -34.14 7.32 -4.77
C PHE A 155 -32.99 6.93 -5.72
N ALA A 156 -33.34 6.58 -6.95
CA ALA A 156 -32.43 6.14 -8.00
C ALA A 156 -32.38 7.17 -9.13
N SER A 157 -31.28 7.17 -9.89
CA SER A 157 -31.04 8.03 -11.04
C SER A 157 -30.91 7.23 -12.33
N ASP A 158 -30.81 7.91 -13.47
CA ASP A 158 -30.49 7.27 -14.75
C ASP A 158 -29.22 6.40 -14.63
N GLY A 159 -28.19 6.90 -13.94
CA GLY A 159 -26.94 6.19 -13.73
C GLY A 159 -27.11 4.88 -12.95
N ASP A 160 -27.97 4.86 -11.93
CA ASP A 160 -28.27 3.62 -11.19
C ASP A 160 -28.93 2.57 -12.08
N LEU A 161 -29.79 3.00 -13.02
CA LEU A 161 -30.55 2.12 -13.90
C LEU A 161 -29.81 1.74 -15.19
N MET A 162 -28.63 2.31 -15.43
CA MET A 162 -27.69 1.87 -16.48
C MET A 162 -26.75 0.77 -15.98
N GLU A 163 -26.50 0.71 -14.68
CA GLU A 163 -25.58 -0.25 -14.07
C GLU A 163 -26.13 -1.68 -14.09
N GLY A 164 -25.33 -2.64 -14.55
CA GLY A 164 -25.73 -4.04 -14.72
C GLY A 164 -26.27 -4.69 -13.43
N ILE A 165 -25.68 -4.33 -12.29
CA ILE A 165 -26.11 -4.80 -10.96
C ILE A 165 -27.58 -4.48 -10.64
N SER A 166 -28.11 -3.37 -11.15
CA SER A 166 -29.51 -2.99 -10.92
C SER A 166 -30.48 -3.92 -11.65
N HIS A 167 -30.05 -4.51 -12.77
CA HIS A 167 -30.83 -5.54 -13.49
C HIS A 167 -30.81 -6.86 -12.75
N GLU A 168 -29.65 -7.26 -12.23
CA GLU A 168 -29.52 -8.46 -11.39
C GLU A 168 -30.46 -8.39 -10.19
N ALA A 169 -30.34 -7.31 -9.41
CA ALA A 169 -31.14 -7.10 -8.21
C ALA A 169 -32.63 -6.86 -8.53
N GLY A 170 -32.93 -6.06 -9.56
CA GLY A 170 -34.30 -5.78 -10.00
C GLY A 170 -35.03 -7.05 -10.45
N SER A 171 -34.37 -7.89 -11.24
CA SER A 171 -34.91 -9.18 -11.68
C SER A 171 -35.20 -10.10 -10.49
N LEU A 172 -34.29 -10.19 -9.51
CA LEU A 172 -34.48 -11.03 -8.33
C LEU A 172 -35.57 -10.49 -7.39
N ALA A 173 -35.67 -9.17 -7.21
CA ALA A 173 -36.70 -8.56 -6.37
C ALA A 173 -38.12 -8.83 -6.89
N GLY A 174 -38.30 -8.77 -8.21
CA GLY A 174 -39.56 -9.10 -8.86
C GLY A 174 -39.89 -10.58 -8.76
N HIS A 175 -38.91 -11.47 -8.97
CA HIS A 175 -39.06 -12.91 -8.76
C HIS A 175 -39.49 -13.26 -7.33
N LEU A 176 -38.90 -12.59 -6.34
CA LEU A 176 -39.22 -12.80 -4.93
C LEU A 176 -40.53 -12.12 -4.49
N GLY A 177 -41.11 -11.24 -5.30
CA GLY A 177 -42.38 -10.58 -4.97
C GLY A 177 -42.29 -9.58 -3.80
N LEU A 178 -41.18 -8.83 -3.71
CA LEU A 178 -40.89 -7.91 -2.61
C LEU A 178 -41.74 -6.64 -2.65
N ASN A 179 -43.01 -6.73 -2.25
CA ASN A 179 -44.00 -5.66 -2.41
C ASN A 179 -43.78 -4.41 -1.53
N LYS A 180 -42.93 -4.49 -0.51
CA LYS A 180 -42.56 -3.36 0.35
C LYS A 180 -41.33 -2.58 -0.11
N LEU A 181 -40.78 -2.93 -1.28
CA LEU A 181 -39.72 -2.17 -1.96
C LEU A 181 -40.33 -1.18 -2.94
N ILE A 182 -40.02 0.11 -2.73
CA ILE A 182 -40.51 1.22 -3.56
C ILE A 182 -39.32 2.04 -4.03
N VAL A 183 -39.10 2.05 -5.35
CA VAL A 183 -38.02 2.82 -5.98
C VAL A 183 -38.64 4.03 -6.67
N LEU A 184 -38.20 5.23 -6.32
CA LEU A 184 -38.46 6.44 -7.08
C LEU A 184 -37.25 6.68 -7.99
N PHE A 185 -37.50 6.68 -9.29
CA PHE A 185 -36.52 7.00 -10.32
C PHE A 185 -36.66 8.48 -10.69
N ASP A 186 -35.60 9.24 -10.42
CA ASP A 186 -35.42 10.62 -10.87
C ASP A 186 -35.18 10.66 -12.38
N SER A 187 -36.26 10.71 -13.16
CA SER A 187 -36.21 10.70 -14.62
C SER A 187 -36.09 12.13 -15.15
N ASN A 188 -34.85 12.63 -15.19
CA ASN A 188 -34.55 14.01 -15.60
C ASN A 188 -33.89 14.12 -16.99
N ASN A 189 -33.62 12.97 -17.63
CA ASN A 189 -33.03 12.85 -18.97
C ASN A 189 -31.60 13.43 -19.10
N ILE A 190 -30.87 13.58 -17.98
CA ILE A 190 -29.52 14.14 -17.94
C ILE A 190 -28.56 13.22 -17.18
N THR A 191 -27.41 12.95 -17.79
CA THR A 191 -26.24 12.32 -17.17
C THR A 191 -25.09 13.32 -17.06
N ILE A 192 -23.95 12.91 -16.51
CA ILE A 192 -22.74 13.75 -16.40
C ILE A 192 -22.33 14.31 -17.77
N THR A 193 -22.39 13.50 -18.83
CA THR A 193 -21.89 13.87 -20.15
C THR A 193 -22.86 14.76 -20.93
N GLY A 194 -24.16 14.73 -20.61
CA GLY A 194 -25.18 15.42 -21.39
C GLY A 194 -26.55 14.75 -21.29
N ASP A 195 -27.32 14.82 -22.36
CA ASP A 195 -28.61 14.14 -22.48
C ASP A 195 -28.44 12.62 -22.30
N ALA A 196 -29.33 11.99 -21.53
CA ALA A 196 -29.30 10.55 -21.28
C ALA A 196 -29.44 9.74 -22.58
N THR A 197 -30.16 10.27 -23.58
CA THR A 197 -30.37 9.63 -24.89
C THR A 197 -29.09 9.43 -25.70
N LEU A 198 -27.97 10.07 -25.31
CA LEU A 198 -26.66 9.82 -25.91
C LEU A 198 -26.16 8.38 -25.65
N SER A 199 -26.61 7.73 -24.57
CA SER A 199 -26.16 6.38 -24.20
C SER A 199 -27.27 5.47 -23.67
N CYS A 200 -28.47 5.98 -23.42
CA CYS A 200 -29.59 5.24 -22.83
C CYS A 200 -30.93 5.70 -23.42
N THR A 201 -31.62 4.81 -24.15
CA THR A 201 -32.90 5.08 -24.80
C THR A 201 -33.91 3.94 -24.63
N ASP A 202 -33.67 3.04 -23.67
CA ASP A 202 -34.52 1.88 -23.46
C ASP A 202 -35.80 2.25 -22.70
N ASN A 203 -36.82 1.39 -22.81
CA ASN A 203 -38.07 1.56 -22.07
C ASN A 203 -37.90 1.07 -20.64
N ILE A 204 -37.47 1.95 -19.74
CA ILE A 204 -37.20 1.63 -18.33
C ILE A 204 -38.42 1.01 -17.65
N ARG A 205 -39.62 1.59 -17.78
CA ARG A 205 -40.84 1.02 -17.19
C ARG A 205 -41.15 -0.36 -17.76
N GLY A 206 -41.12 -0.52 -19.08
CA GLY A 206 -41.35 -1.81 -19.72
C GLY A 206 -40.34 -2.88 -19.30
N ARG A 207 -39.07 -2.48 -19.09
CA ARG A 207 -38.02 -3.35 -18.54
C ARG A 207 -38.34 -3.80 -17.12
N PHE A 208 -38.72 -2.88 -16.23
CA PHE A 208 -39.09 -3.23 -14.85
C PHE A 208 -40.39 -4.06 -14.78
N GLU A 209 -41.39 -3.77 -15.61
CA GLU A 209 -42.58 -4.62 -15.78
C GLU A 209 -42.20 -6.05 -16.17
N SER A 210 -41.23 -6.22 -17.08
CA SER A 210 -40.74 -7.54 -17.48
C SER A 210 -40.07 -8.32 -16.34
N TYR A 211 -39.57 -7.63 -15.31
CA TYR A 211 -39.05 -8.25 -14.09
C TYR A 211 -40.16 -8.65 -13.10
N GLY A 212 -41.41 -8.23 -13.31
CA GLY A 212 -42.51 -8.42 -12.35
C GLY A 212 -42.71 -7.24 -11.40
N TRP A 213 -42.24 -6.04 -11.77
CA TRP A 213 -42.48 -4.82 -11.00
C TRP A 213 -43.75 -4.10 -11.45
N ASN A 214 -44.30 -3.31 -10.54
CA ASN A 214 -45.36 -2.35 -10.82
C ASN A 214 -44.72 -1.02 -11.21
N THR A 215 -45.34 -0.28 -12.14
CA THR A 215 -44.83 1.03 -12.55
C THR A 215 -45.86 2.12 -12.38
N ILE A 216 -45.41 3.29 -11.92
CA ILE A 216 -46.22 4.49 -11.77
C ILE A 216 -45.45 5.63 -12.42
N LEU A 217 -46.12 6.42 -13.25
CA LEU A 217 -45.56 7.65 -13.82
C LEU A 217 -46.13 8.86 -13.08
N VAL A 218 -45.25 9.77 -12.69
CA VAL A 218 -45.60 11.08 -12.14
C VAL A 218 -44.96 12.14 -13.03
N GLU A 219 -45.79 12.87 -13.77
CA GLU A 219 -45.35 13.84 -14.78
C GLU A 219 -44.93 15.20 -14.18
N ASP A 220 -45.50 15.57 -13.03
CA ASP A 220 -45.23 16.84 -12.37
C ASP A 220 -44.52 16.61 -11.03
N HIS A 221 -43.25 16.98 -10.97
CA HIS A 221 -42.42 16.85 -9.77
C HIS A 221 -42.61 17.97 -8.76
N GLU A 222 -43.33 19.06 -9.06
CA GLU A 222 -43.62 20.12 -8.08
C GLU A 222 -44.94 19.88 -7.34
N ASP A 223 -45.78 18.95 -7.80
CA ASP A 223 -47.06 18.59 -7.16
C ASP A 223 -46.87 17.53 -6.07
N LEU A 224 -46.76 18.00 -4.82
CA LEU A 224 -46.58 17.15 -3.65
C LEU A 224 -47.74 16.17 -3.43
N ASP A 225 -48.97 16.55 -3.79
CA ASP A 225 -50.16 15.71 -3.59
C ASP A 225 -50.16 14.54 -4.59
N LEU A 226 -49.71 14.78 -5.83
CA LEU A 226 -49.51 13.72 -6.84
C LEU A 226 -48.40 12.75 -6.43
N ILE A 227 -47.27 13.27 -5.93
CA ILE A 227 -46.16 12.43 -5.46
C ILE A 227 -46.59 11.57 -4.27
N GLU A 228 -47.30 12.15 -3.30
CA GLU A 228 -47.85 11.42 -2.16
C GLU A 228 -48.82 10.32 -2.61
N SER A 229 -49.69 10.62 -3.58
CA SER A 229 -50.61 9.64 -4.15
C SER A 229 -49.86 8.47 -4.79
N ALA A 230 -48.75 8.73 -5.49
CA ALA A 230 -47.93 7.68 -6.09
C ALA A 230 -47.29 6.77 -5.02
N PHE A 231 -46.73 7.34 -3.96
CA PHE A 231 -46.22 6.55 -2.84
C PHE A 231 -47.31 5.72 -2.15
N ASN A 232 -48.48 6.30 -1.90
CA ASN A 232 -49.58 5.59 -1.27
C ASN A 232 -50.09 4.43 -2.14
N LYS A 233 -50.24 4.64 -3.45
CA LYS A 233 -50.56 3.57 -4.41
C LYS A 233 -49.51 2.46 -4.41
N ALA A 234 -48.23 2.82 -4.33
CA ALA A 234 -47.14 1.85 -4.27
C ALA A 234 -47.19 1.00 -2.97
N ARG A 235 -47.56 1.60 -1.83
CA ARG A 235 -47.73 0.88 -0.55
C ARG A 235 -48.95 -0.02 -0.50
N GLU A 236 -50.02 0.34 -1.20
CA GLU A 236 -51.24 -0.46 -1.32
C GLU A 236 -51.04 -1.68 -2.23
N ASN A 237 -49.98 -1.70 -3.03
CA ASN A 237 -49.70 -2.77 -3.95
C ASN A 237 -49.15 -4.02 -3.25
N THR A 238 -49.68 -5.18 -3.65
CA THR A 238 -49.29 -6.49 -3.13
C THR A 238 -48.66 -7.40 -4.19
N GLY A 239 -48.63 -6.96 -5.46
CA GLY A 239 -48.18 -7.77 -6.61
C GLY A 239 -46.67 -7.71 -6.90
N GLY A 240 -45.82 -7.42 -5.92
CA GLY A 240 -44.37 -7.27 -6.08
C GLY A 240 -43.89 -5.81 -5.94
N PRO A 241 -42.59 -5.54 -6.15
CA PRO A 241 -41.99 -4.22 -5.94
C PRO A 241 -42.56 -3.16 -6.90
N THR A 242 -42.37 -1.87 -6.57
CA THR A 242 -42.89 -0.75 -7.38
C THR A 242 -41.80 0.23 -7.79
N LEU A 243 -41.78 0.60 -9.08
CA LEU A 243 -40.98 1.68 -9.64
C LEU A 243 -41.88 2.90 -9.93
N ILE A 244 -41.61 4.01 -9.26
CA ILE A 244 -42.21 5.31 -9.53
C ILE A 244 -41.25 6.10 -10.43
N GLU A 245 -41.57 6.24 -11.70
CA GLU A 245 -40.87 7.16 -12.61
C GLU A 245 -41.37 8.58 -12.36
N LEU A 246 -40.52 9.44 -11.80
CA LEU A 246 -40.82 10.84 -11.56
C LEU A 246 -40.11 11.69 -12.61
N ARG A 247 -40.87 12.40 -13.44
CA ARG A 247 -40.30 13.34 -14.43
C ARG A 247 -39.88 14.63 -13.73
N THR A 248 -38.57 14.84 -13.60
CA THR A 248 -38.02 16.05 -12.97
C THR A 248 -37.23 16.91 -13.95
N VAL A 249 -36.90 18.13 -13.53
CA VAL A 249 -35.94 18.98 -14.21
C VAL A 249 -34.71 19.12 -13.32
N ILE A 250 -33.57 18.58 -13.77
CA ILE A 250 -32.31 18.73 -13.03
C ILE A 250 -31.97 20.20 -12.85
N GLY A 251 -31.58 20.62 -11.65
CA GLY A 251 -31.28 22.02 -11.38
C GLY A 251 -32.48 22.95 -11.54
N TYR A 252 -33.71 22.45 -11.35
CA TYR A 252 -34.94 23.25 -11.43
C TYR A 252 -34.76 24.61 -10.73
N GLY A 253 -35.29 25.68 -11.31
CA GLY A 253 -35.14 27.04 -10.79
C GLY A 253 -33.79 27.73 -11.04
N ALA A 254 -32.74 27.03 -11.47
CA ALA A 254 -31.48 27.65 -11.91
C ALA A 254 -31.64 28.27 -13.32
N PRO A 255 -31.64 29.60 -13.49
CA PRO A 255 -32.15 30.24 -14.71
C PRO A 255 -31.41 29.87 -16.01
N THR A 256 -30.10 29.64 -15.93
CA THR A 256 -29.26 29.35 -17.10
C THR A 256 -28.80 27.89 -17.15
N LYS A 257 -28.83 27.19 -16.01
CA LYS A 257 -28.31 25.82 -15.85
C LYS A 257 -29.38 24.72 -15.74
N ALA A 258 -30.65 25.05 -15.47
CA ALA A 258 -31.71 24.04 -15.38
C ALA A 258 -31.82 23.19 -16.67
N GLY A 259 -32.04 21.88 -16.51
CA GLY A 259 -32.18 20.93 -17.62
C GLY A 259 -30.88 20.62 -18.37
N LYS A 260 -29.71 20.97 -17.82
CA LYS A 260 -28.40 20.79 -18.48
C LYS A 260 -27.42 20.05 -17.59
N SER A 261 -26.54 19.24 -18.18
CA SER A 261 -25.48 18.52 -17.45
C SER A 261 -24.51 19.44 -16.69
N SER A 262 -24.40 20.72 -17.07
CA SER A 262 -23.58 21.72 -16.36
C SER A 262 -23.99 21.93 -14.89
N VAL A 263 -25.20 21.55 -14.51
CA VAL A 263 -25.70 21.64 -13.11
C VAL A 263 -25.47 20.36 -12.30
N HIS A 264 -25.00 19.29 -12.94
CA HIS A 264 -24.88 17.98 -12.33
C HIS A 264 -23.85 17.96 -11.19
N GLY A 265 -22.59 18.29 -11.47
CA GLY A 265 -21.46 18.07 -10.54
C GLY A 265 -20.57 19.27 -10.26
N SER A 266 -21.11 20.48 -10.42
CA SER A 266 -20.37 21.71 -10.09
C SER A 266 -21.25 22.72 -9.37
N ALA A 267 -20.62 23.55 -8.54
CA ALA A 267 -21.25 24.71 -7.94
C ALA A 267 -21.96 25.58 -9.00
N LEU A 268 -23.11 26.14 -8.62
CA LEU A 268 -23.88 27.08 -9.41
C LEU A 268 -23.10 28.39 -9.63
N GLY A 269 -22.50 28.93 -8.59
CA GLY A 269 -21.81 30.22 -8.56
C GLY A 269 -22.76 31.40 -8.30
N ALA A 270 -22.21 32.48 -7.74
CA ALA A 270 -22.96 33.60 -7.15
C ALA A 270 -24.08 34.21 -8.02
N LYS A 271 -23.85 34.39 -9.33
CA LYS A 271 -24.86 34.94 -10.26
C LYS A 271 -26.05 33.99 -10.45
N GLU A 272 -25.76 32.71 -10.60
CA GLU A 272 -26.79 31.70 -10.79
C GLU A 272 -27.62 31.54 -9.51
N ILE A 273 -26.96 31.50 -8.34
CA ILE A 273 -27.64 31.47 -7.03
C ILE A 273 -28.59 32.66 -6.87
N ALA A 274 -28.16 33.88 -7.21
CA ALA A 274 -29.00 35.07 -7.08
C ALA A 274 -30.28 34.95 -7.91
N GLY A 275 -30.17 34.47 -9.16
CA GLY A 275 -31.32 34.20 -10.01
C GLY A 275 -32.20 33.05 -9.51
N THR A 276 -31.59 31.99 -8.96
CA THR A 276 -32.32 30.87 -8.33
C THR A 276 -33.12 31.35 -7.10
N LYS A 277 -32.52 32.22 -6.26
CA LYS A 277 -33.20 32.82 -5.11
C LYS A 277 -34.38 33.70 -5.54
N GLU A 278 -34.23 34.48 -6.61
CA GLU A 278 -35.32 35.26 -7.19
C GLU A 278 -36.46 34.37 -7.69
N PHE A 279 -36.14 33.29 -8.42
CA PHE A 279 -37.11 32.31 -8.92
C PHE A 279 -37.97 31.72 -7.78
N TYR A 280 -37.33 31.31 -6.68
CA TYR A 280 -38.01 30.75 -5.51
C TYR A 280 -38.56 31.79 -4.53
N LYS A 281 -38.36 33.09 -4.79
CA LYS A 281 -38.70 34.19 -3.88
C LYS A 281 -38.06 34.03 -2.49
N TRP A 282 -36.85 33.46 -2.44
CA TRP A 282 -36.11 33.22 -1.21
C TRP A 282 -35.21 34.41 -0.87
N THR A 283 -35.50 35.09 0.24
CA THR A 283 -34.81 36.33 0.64
C THR A 283 -33.81 36.14 1.78
N TYR A 284 -33.69 34.93 2.32
CA TYR A 284 -32.82 34.66 3.47
C TYR A 284 -31.34 34.47 3.07
N PRO A 285 -30.40 34.85 3.96
CA PRO A 285 -28.98 34.59 3.81
C PRO A 285 -28.66 33.09 3.65
N PRO A 286 -27.45 32.74 3.15
CA PRO A 286 -27.00 31.36 3.11
C PRO A 286 -27.07 30.68 4.48
N PHE A 287 -27.51 29.42 4.50
CA PHE A 287 -27.70 28.61 5.70
C PHE A 287 -28.71 29.14 6.73
N GLU A 288 -29.48 30.18 6.39
CA GLU A 288 -30.53 30.72 7.27
C GLU A 288 -31.90 30.18 6.86
N VAL A 289 -32.53 29.44 7.78
CA VAL A 289 -33.90 28.91 7.62
C VAL A 289 -34.76 29.44 8.77
N PRO A 290 -35.89 30.11 8.48
CA PRO A 290 -36.82 30.58 9.51
C PRO A 290 -37.31 29.48 10.44
N GLN A 291 -37.45 29.80 11.73
CA GLN A 291 -37.92 28.84 12.75
C GLN A 291 -39.27 28.21 12.39
N ALA A 292 -40.19 28.97 11.79
CA ALA A 292 -41.50 28.47 11.36
C ALA A 292 -41.42 27.31 10.35
N ILE A 293 -40.36 27.25 9.53
CA ILE A 293 -40.14 26.15 8.58
C ILE A 293 -39.69 24.90 9.33
N TYR A 294 -38.78 25.03 10.30
CA TYR A 294 -38.42 23.91 11.17
C TYR A 294 -39.61 23.39 11.96
N ASP A 295 -40.40 24.28 12.55
CA ASP A 295 -41.58 23.91 13.35
C ASP A 295 -42.60 23.17 12.48
N HIS A 296 -42.85 23.65 11.26
CA HIS A 296 -43.73 23.00 10.29
C HIS A 296 -43.20 21.62 9.88
N ALA A 297 -41.93 21.51 9.46
CA ALA A 297 -41.33 20.23 9.10
C ALA A 297 -41.30 19.23 10.26
N ARG A 298 -40.98 19.66 11.48
CA ARG A 298 -40.89 18.78 12.67
C ARG A 298 -42.26 18.42 13.23
N SER A 299 -43.32 19.12 12.83
CA SER A 299 -44.68 18.76 13.22
C SER A 299 -45.09 17.38 12.67
N SER A 300 -44.62 16.99 11.48
CA SER A 300 -44.91 15.67 10.89
C SER A 300 -44.19 14.53 11.61
N VAL A 301 -43.00 14.79 12.16
CA VAL A 301 -42.19 13.81 12.90
C VAL A 301 -42.89 13.29 14.15
N GLN A 302 -43.77 14.10 14.77
CA GLN A 302 -44.51 13.70 15.97
C GLN A 302 -45.33 12.42 15.78
N LYS A 303 -45.80 12.15 14.55
CA LYS A 303 -46.49 10.90 14.22
C LYS A 303 -45.54 9.71 14.35
N GLY A 304 -44.34 9.82 13.78
CA GLY A 304 -43.31 8.79 13.83
C GLY A 304 -42.80 8.53 15.25
N GLU A 305 -42.59 9.58 16.04
CA GLU A 305 -42.20 9.48 17.46
C GLU A 305 -43.23 8.67 18.28
N LYS A 306 -44.53 8.91 18.05
CA LYS A 306 -45.60 8.13 18.70
C LYS A 306 -45.60 6.67 18.25
N LEU A 307 -45.34 6.40 16.97
CA LEU A 307 -45.26 5.03 16.45
C LEU A 307 -44.05 4.27 17.01
N ALA A 308 -42.89 4.91 17.08
CA ALA A 308 -41.69 4.32 17.66
C ALA A 308 -41.87 4.04 19.16
N ALA A 309 -42.45 4.99 19.92
CA ALA A 309 -42.76 4.79 21.34
C ALA A 309 -43.75 3.61 21.54
N ALA A 310 -44.83 3.56 20.75
CA ALA A 310 -45.79 2.45 20.82
C ALA A 310 -45.15 1.10 20.43
N TRP A 311 -44.28 1.09 19.42
CA TRP A 311 -43.53 -0.11 19.04
C TRP A 311 -42.59 -0.56 20.16
N ARG A 312 -41.88 0.36 20.83
CA ARG A 312 -40.98 0.05 21.95
C ARG A 312 -41.72 -0.57 23.13
N GLU A 313 -42.92 -0.11 23.46
CA GLU A 313 -43.74 -0.76 24.51
C GLU A 313 -44.16 -2.17 24.09
N ARG A 314 -44.65 -2.36 22.85
CA ARG A 314 -44.94 -3.71 22.33
C ARG A 314 -43.71 -4.61 22.37
N TYR A 315 -42.54 -4.09 22.01
CA TYR A 315 -41.27 -4.83 21.99
C TYR A 315 -40.86 -5.37 23.38
N LYS A 316 -41.10 -4.60 24.45
CA LYS A 316 -40.82 -5.04 25.84
C LYS A 316 -41.69 -6.22 26.26
N GLU A 317 -42.91 -6.29 25.74
CA GLU A 317 -43.88 -7.36 26.05
C GLU A 317 -43.63 -8.64 25.25
N LEU A 318 -42.76 -8.61 24.24
CA LEU A 318 -42.45 -9.78 23.42
C LEU A 318 -41.71 -10.86 24.20
N SER A 319 -41.99 -12.12 23.85
CA SER A 319 -41.24 -13.27 24.35
C SER A 319 -39.76 -13.12 24.01
N ASN A 320 -38.88 -13.76 24.81
CA ASN A 320 -37.45 -13.77 24.54
C ASN A 320 -37.16 -14.35 23.13
N GLU A 321 -37.90 -15.38 22.73
CA GLU A 321 -37.80 -15.99 21.39
C GLU A 321 -38.02 -14.97 20.27
N VAL A 322 -39.11 -14.19 20.32
CA VAL A 322 -39.39 -13.18 19.29
C VAL A 322 -38.34 -12.06 19.31
N ARG A 323 -37.88 -11.63 20.49
CA ARG A 323 -36.80 -10.63 20.57
C ARG A 323 -35.50 -11.13 19.97
N GLN A 324 -35.17 -12.41 20.10
CA GLN A 324 -34.00 -13.02 19.47
C GLN A 324 -34.15 -13.17 17.95
N ILE A 325 -35.36 -13.25 17.40
CA ILE A 325 -35.58 -13.19 15.95
C ILE A 325 -35.27 -11.78 15.43
N ILE A 326 -35.71 -10.74 16.14
CA ILE A 326 -35.53 -9.34 15.72
C ILE A 326 -34.08 -8.88 15.92
N SER A 327 -33.48 -9.25 17.04
CA SER A 327 -32.15 -8.82 17.47
C SER A 327 -31.41 -10.00 18.12
N PRO A 328 -30.89 -10.94 17.31
CA PRO A 328 -30.20 -12.12 17.82
C PRO A 328 -28.91 -11.73 18.54
N VAL A 329 -28.59 -12.49 19.59
CA VAL A 329 -27.26 -12.45 20.22
C VAL A 329 -26.34 -13.39 19.47
N VAL A 330 -25.31 -12.83 18.83
CA VAL A 330 -24.28 -13.60 18.13
C VAL A 330 -23.30 -14.17 19.16
N PRO A 331 -23.09 -15.50 19.24
CA PRO A 331 -22.12 -16.09 20.15
C PRO A 331 -20.69 -15.71 19.79
N SER A 332 -19.78 -15.70 20.76
CA SER A 332 -18.36 -15.43 20.53
C SER A 332 -17.70 -16.50 19.65
N PRO A 333 -16.55 -16.21 19.01
CA PRO A 333 -15.84 -17.21 18.20
C PRO A 333 -15.53 -18.51 18.94
N GLY A 334 -15.16 -18.44 20.23
CA GLY A 334 -14.90 -19.63 21.05
C GLY A 334 -16.15 -20.47 21.31
N GLU A 335 -17.29 -19.84 21.56
CA GLU A 335 -18.58 -20.54 21.73
C GLU A 335 -19.04 -21.22 20.44
N ILE A 336 -18.86 -20.55 19.30
CA ILE A 336 -19.19 -21.13 17.98
C ILE A 336 -18.27 -22.32 17.70
N ALA A 337 -16.96 -22.17 17.87
CA ALA A 337 -16.00 -23.25 17.66
C ALA A 337 -16.31 -24.47 18.54
N GLY A 338 -16.61 -24.26 19.82
CA GLY A 338 -16.98 -25.33 20.75
C GLY A 338 -18.29 -26.06 20.42
N SER A 339 -19.14 -25.49 19.57
CA SER A 339 -20.37 -26.13 19.08
C SER A 339 -20.15 -27.02 17.84
N ILE A 340 -19.04 -26.84 17.13
CA ILE A 340 -18.70 -27.60 15.93
C ILE A 340 -18.05 -28.91 16.34
N LYS A 341 -18.56 -30.04 15.84
CA LYS A 341 -17.97 -31.36 16.10
C LYS A 341 -16.63 -31.49 15.38
N PRO A 342 -15.61 -32.11 16.01
CA PRO A 342 -14.32 -32.35 15.37
C PRO A 342 -14.43 -33.21 14.11
N PHE A 343 -13.57 -32.95 13.13
CA PHE A 343 -13.46 -33.75 11.91
C PHE A 343 -12.62 -35.00 12.13
N SER A 344 -12.94 -36.09 11.42
CA SER A 344 -12.11 -37.30 11.43
C SER A 344 -10.79 -37.06 10.70
N PRO A 345 -9.65 -37.48 11.26
CA PRO A 345 -8.35 -37.34 10.60
C PRO A 345 -8.18 -38.30 9.40
N ASP A 346 -8.99 -39.36 9.30
CA ASP A 346 -8.78 -40.45 8.33
C ASP A 346 -9.31 -40.14 6.92
N LYS A 347 -10.00 -39.01 6.72
CA LYS A 347 -10.65 -38.65 5.46
C LYS A 347 -10.16 -37.28 4.97
N ALA A 348 -9.48 -37.27 3.82
CA ALA A 348 -9.19 -36.04 3.11
C ALA A 348 -10.50 -35.39 2.62
N LEU A 349 -10.71 -34.13 2.97
CA LEU A 349 -11.90 -33.35 2.63
C LEU A 349 -11.48 -32.05 1.95
N ALA A 350 -12.19 -31.68 0.89
CA ALA A 350 -12.01 -30.35 0.32
C ALA A 350 -12.56 -29.32 1.31
N THR A 351 -11.91 -28.16 1.44
CA THR A 351 -12.35 -27.16 2.42
C THR A 351 -13.74 -26.59 2.10
N ARG A 352 -14.21 -26.65 0.84
CA ARG A 352 -15.63 -26.39 0.49
C ARG A 352 -16.61 -27.40 1.11
N ILE A 353 -16.20 -28.67 1.21
CA ILE A 353 -17.02 -29.75 1.81
C ILE A 353 -16.96 -29.65 3.32
N SER A 354 -15.79 -29.39 3.90
CA SER A 354 -15.69 -29.09 5.34
C SER A 354 -16.54 -27.86 5.70
N SER A 355 -16.53 -26.81 4.88
CA SER A 355 -17.40 -25.64 5.05
C SER A 355 -18.88 -26.01 5.01
N LYS A 356 -19.31 -26.89 4.10
CA LYS A 356 -20.68 -27.43 4.07
C LYS A 356 -21.04 -28.11 5.38
N GLU A 357 -20.17 -28.99 5.88
CA GLU A 357 -20.40 -29.73 7.12
C GLU A 357 -20.44 -28.81 8.36
N VAL A 358 -19.63 -27.75 8.38
CA VAL A 358 -19.72 -26.68 9.41
C VAL A 358 -21.05 -25.94 9.29
N LEU A 359 -21.40 -25.46 8.09
CA LEU A 359 -22.64 -24.72 7.86
C LEU A 359 -23.89 -25.50 8.23
N ILE A 360 -23.95 -26.82 7.97
CA ILE A 360 -25.06 -27.67 8.41
C ILE A 360 -25.20 -27.62 9.93
N GLN A 361 -24.11 -27.85 10.67
CA GLN A 361 -24.11 -27.81 12.14
C GLN A 361 -24.49 -26.42 12.68
N LEU A 362 -23.94 -25.37 12.08
CA LEU A 362 -24.24 -23.99 12.48
C LEU A 362 -25.67 -23.60 12.15
N SER A 363 -26.26 -24.11 11.06
CA SER A 363 -27.66 -23.83 10.71
C SER A 363 -28.66 -24.43 11.71
N GLU A 364 -28.28 -25.48 12.43
CA GLU A 364 -29.08 -26.05 13.52
C GLU A 364 -28.98 -25.17 14.78
N ALA A 365 -27.78 -24.66 15.07
CA ALA A 365 -27.52 -23.85 16.27
C ALA A 365 -27.92 -22.37 16.13
N LEU A 366 -27.85 -21.81 14.93
CA LEU A 366 -28.00 -20.38 14.63
C LEU A 366 -29.16 -20.17 13.65
N PRO A 367 -30.41 -20.03 14.12
CA PRO A 367 -31.58 -19.89 13.24
C PRO A 367 -31.58 -18.61 12.40
N PHE A 368 -30.76 -17.61 12.78
CA PHE A 368 -30.55 -16.35 12.07
C PHE A 368 -29.44 -16.42 11.01
N LEU A 369 -28.75 -17.56 10.85
CA LEU A 369 -27.83 -17.80 9.74
C LEU A 369 -28.63 -18.09 8.47
N ILE A 370 -28.48 -17.23 7.48
CA ILE A 370 -29.14 -17.35 6.17
C ILE A 370 -28.13 -17.08 5.06
N GLY A 371 -28.40 -17.60 3.88
CA GLY A 371 -27.50 -17.36 2.75
C GLY A 371 -27.80 -18.26 1.58
N GLY A 372 -26.89 -18.34 0.64
CA GLY A 372 -27.05 -19.21 -0.50
C GLY A 372 -25.95 -19.02 -1.53
N SER A 373 -26.30 -19.18 -2.80
CA SER A 373 -25.31 -19.20 -3.88
C SER A 373 -25.78 -18.47 -5.13
N ALA A 374 -24.80 -17.92 -5.86
CA ALA A 374 -25.00 -17.48 -7.23
C ALA A 374 -25.05 -18.68 -8.19
N ASP A 375 -26.12 -19.49 -8.08
CA ASP A 375 -26.38 -20.70 -8.90
C ASP A 375 -25.33 -21.83 -8.79
N LEU A 376 -24.51 -21.83 -7.74
CA LEU A 376 -23.39 -22.76 -7.57
C LEU A 376 -23.46 -23.57 -6.27
N ALA A 377 -24.62 -23.67 -5.61
CA ALA A 377 -24.74 -24.18 -4.25
C ALA A 377 -24.16 -25.60 -4.04
N GLU A 378 -24.31 -26.49 -5.02
CA GLU A 378 -23.68 -27.82 -4.96
C GLU A 378 -22.16 -27.73 -5.14
N SER A 379 -21.70 -26.93 -6.09
CA SER A 379 -20.29 -26.75 -6.41
C SER A 379 -19.52 -26.05 -5.30
N THR A 380 -20.12 -25.08 -4.61
CA THR A 380 -19.48 -24.30 -3.54
C THR A 380 -19.65 -24.94 -2.16
N GLY A 381 -20.40 -26.03 -2.04
CA GLY A 381 -20.68 -26.65 -0.75
C GLY A 381 -21.61 -25.82 0.13
N THR A 382 -22.58 -25.11 -0.46
CA THR A 382 -23.56 -24.31 0.28
C THR A 382 -25.02 -24.73 0.07
N ASN A 383 -25.27 -25.86 -0.61
CA ASN A 383 -26.57 -26.53 -0.50
C ASN A 383 -26.64 -27.28 0.84
N LEU A 384 -27.39 -26.73 1.80
CA LEU A 384 -27.54 -27.28 3.15
C LEU A 384 -28.80 -28.16 3.29
N GLY A 385 -29.63 -28.24 2.24
CA GLY A 385 -30.90 -28.96 2.25
C GLY A 385 -31.98 -28.24 3.06
N LEU A 386 -31.85 -26.93 3.27
CA LEU A 386 -32.88 -26.11 3.92
C LEU A 386 -33.89 -25.60 2.90
N ASP A 387 -35.06 -25.20 3.38
CA ASP A 387 -36.08 -24.61 2.51
C ASP A 387 -35.58 -23.31 1.88
N PHE A 388 -35.87 -23.16 0.58
CA PHE A 388 -35.56 -21.95 -0.16
C PHE A 388 -36.51 -20.80 0.21
N VAL A 389 -35.94 -19.60 0.27
CA VAL A 389 -36.70 -18.35 0.29
C VAL A 389 -37.36 -18.16 -1.07
N SER A 390 -38.66 -17.92 -1.06
CA SER A 390 -39.47 -17.63 -2.25
C SER A 390 -40.62 -16.70 -1.91
N SER A 391 -41.28 -16.16 -2.93
CA SER A 391 -42.49 -15.33 -2.77
C SER A 391 -43.62 -16.03 -2.00
N SER A 392 -43.64 -17.37 -1.99
CA SER A 392 -44.58 -18.18 -1.21
C SER A 392 -44.03 -18.69 0.13
N ASN A 393 -42.72 -18.56 0.38
CA ASN A 393 -42.08 -19.07 1.59
C ASN A 393 -40.90 -18.19 2.03
N TYR A 394 -41.19 -17.15 2.79
CA TYR A 394 -40.16 -16.31 3.41
C TYR A 394 -39.58 -16.90 4.70
N LEU A 395 -40.09 -18.04 5.19
CA LEU A 395 -39.50 -18.77 6.32
C LEU A 395 -38.25 -19.58 5.92
N GLY A 396 -38.04 -19.76 4.61
CA GLY A 396 -36.84 -20.37 4.06
C GLY A 396 -35.55 -19.68 4.53
N ARG A 397 -34.42 -20.38 4.44
CA ARG A 397 -33.10 -19.90 4.87
C ARG A 397 -32.05 -19.96 3.77
N GLU A 398 -32.33 -20.69 2.69
CA GLU A 398 -31.49 -20.71 1.50
C GLU A 398 -32.00 -19.73 0.44
N ILE A 399 -31.11 -18.91 -0.12
CA ILE A 399 -31.44 -17.92 -1.13
C ILE A 399 -30.82 -18.36 -2.47
N ASN A 400 -31.66 -18.56 -3.47
CA ASN A 400 -31.21 -18.75 -4.85
C ASN A 400 -31.04 -17.39 -5.53
N PHE A 401 -29.81 -16.89 -5.55
CA PHE A 401 -29.51 -15.60 -6.19
C PHE A 401 -29.55 -15.70 -7.72
N GLY A 402 -29.40 -16.90 -8.29
CA GLY A 402 -29.12 -17.08 -9.73
C GLY A 402 -27.71 -16.63 -10.10
N ILE A 403 -27.39 -16.60 -11.39
CA ILE A 403 -26.05 -16.20 -11.88
C ILE A 403 -25.92 -14.67 -11.80
N ARG A 404 -25.73 -14.17 -10.57
CA ARG A 404 -25.83 -12.75 -10.17
C ARG A 404 -24.88 -12.43 -9.03
N GLU A 405 -23.58 -12.63 -9.20
CA GLU A 405 -22.57 -12.44 -8.15
C GLU A 405 -22.62 -11.02 -7.57
N HIS A 406 -22.74 -10.01 -8.45
CA HIS A 406 -22.69 -8.61 -8.04
C HIS A 406 -23.93 -8.22 -7.24
N GLY A 407 -25.11 -8.60 -7.74
CA GLY A 407 -26.39 -8.48 -7.07
C GLY A 407 -26.44 -9.25 -5.75
N MET A 408 -25.98 -10.52 -5.73
CA MET A 408 -25.87 -11.33 -4.50
C MET A 408 -25.10 -10.56 -3.42
N ALA A 409 -23.90 -10.10 -3.72
CA ALA A 409 -23.08 -9.41 -2.73
C ALA A 409 -23.72 -8.09 -2.24
N ALA A 410 -24.39 -7.34 -3.11
CA ALA A 410 -25.12 -6.13 -2.71
C ALA A 410 -26.34 -6.45 -1.84
N LEU A 411 -27.13 -7.47 -2.18
CA LEU A 411 -28.27 -7.93 -1.37
C LEU A 411 -27.82 -8.37 0.03
N LEU A 412 -26.70 -9.09 0.13
CA LEU A 412 -26.14 -9.50 1.43
C LEU A 412 -25.75 -8.30 2.29
N ASN A 413 -25.17 -7.24 1.70
CA ASN A 413 -24.93 -5.99 2.41
C ASN A 413 -26.24 -5.38 2.93
N GLY A 414 -27.29 -5.41 2.12
CA GLY A 414 -28.64 -4.96 2.51
C GLY A 414 -29.24 -5.74 3.69
N ILE A 415 -29.09 -7.07 3.66
CA ILE A 415 -29.53 -7.94 4.75
C ILE A 415 -28.77 -7.61 6.04
N ALA A 416 -27.44 -7.42 5.96
CA ALA A 416 -26.62 -7.05 7.10
C ALA A 416 -26.98 -5.66 7.67
N LEU A 417 -27.20 -4.66 6.81
CA LEU A 417 -27.62 -3.31 7.21
C LEU A 417 -29.01 -3.27 7.85
N HIS A 418 -29.92 -4.14 7.41
CA HIS A 418 -31.24 -4.26 8.02
C HIS A 418 -31.13 -4.74 9.49
N GLY A 419 -30.22 -5.67 9.75
CA GLY A 419 -30.06 -6.36 11.03
C GLY A 419 -30.95 -7.60 11.18
N GLY A 420 -30.70 -8.40 12.22
CA GLY A 420 -31.47 -9.60 12.55
C GLY A 420 -30.97 -10.91 11.94
N PHE A 421 -30.01 -10.85 11.02
CA PHE A 421 -29.48 -12.01 10.31
C PHE A 421 -27.96 -11.97 10.20
N VAL A 422 -27.34 -13.16 10.16
CA VAL A 422 -25.96 -13.32 9.70
C VAL A 422 -26.02 -13.92 8.31
N ALA A 423 -25.52 -13.17 7.33
CA ALA A 423 -25.68 -13.49 5.92
C ALA A 423 -24.41 -14.12 5.34
N TYR A 424 -24.58 -15.11 4.45
CA TYR A 424 -23.51 -15.64 3.62
C TYR A 424 -23.91 -15.78 2.15
N GLY A 425 -22.93 -15.73 1.25
CA GLY A 425 -23.16 -15.99 -0.18
C GLY A 425 -21.96 -16.61 -0.86
N SER A 426 -22.20 -17.49 -1.82
CA SER A 426 -21.15 -18.28 -2.46
C SER A 426 -21.09 -18.17 -3.98
N THR A 427 -19.87 -18.16 -4.49
CA THR A 427 -19.51 -18.34 -5.92
C THR A 427 -18.08 -18.91 -6.01
N PHE A 428 -17.51 -19.01 -7.20
CA PHE A 428 -16.09 -19.32 -7.38
C PHE A 428 -15.23 -18.10 -7.11
N LEU A 429 -14.01 -18.29 -6.58
CA LEU A 429 -13.08 -17.21 -6.28
C LEU A 429 -12.74 -16.39 -7.52
N VAL A 430 -12.64 -17.04 -8.69
CA VAL A 430 -12.39 -16.38 -9.97
C VAL A 430 -13.50 -15.40 -10.37
N PHE A 431 -14.73 -15.60 -9.87
CA PHE A 431 -15.87 -14.70 -10.11
C PHE A 431 -16.03 -13.65 -9.02
N SER A 432 -15.16 -13.61 -8.02
CA SER A 432 -15.13 -12.51 -7.05
C SER A 432 -14.90 -11.15 -7.72
N ASP A 433 -14.26 -11.12 -8.89
CA ASP A 433 -14.09 -9.92 -9.71
C ASP A 433 -15.42 -9.28 -10.13
N TYR A 434 -16.47 -10.09 -10.37
CA TYR A 434 -17.81 -9.57 -10.70
C TYR A 434 -18.42 -8.80 -9.54
N CYS A 435 -18.14 -9.20 -8.30
CA CYS A 435 -18.79 -8.63 -7.11
C CYS A 435 -17.86 -7.81 -6.21
N ARG A 436 -16.60 -7.62 -6.62
CA ARG A 436 -15.56 -6.91 -5.85
C ARG A 436 -16.00 -5.53 -5.35
N PRO A 437 -16.72 -4.69 -6.13
CA PRO A 437 -17.21 -3.40 -5.61
C PRO A 437 -18.17 -3.53 -4.43
N SER A 438 -18.99 -4.58 -4.38
CA SER A 438 -19.91 -4.85 -3.26
C SER A 438 -19.18 -5.37 -2.04
N VAL A 439 -18.16 -6.22 -2.23
CA VAL A 439 -17.25 -6.66 -1.14
C VAL A 439 -16.52 -5.45 -0.55
N ARG A 440 -16.04 -4.52 -1.39
CA ARG A 440 -15.43 -3.27 -0.94
C ARG A 440 -16.39 -2.41 -0.12
N LEU A 441 -17.66 -2.30 -0.54
CA LEU A 441 -18.67 -1.57 0.23
C LEU A 441 -19.00 -2.22 1.57
N ALA A 442 -19.03 -3.56 1.64
CA ALA A 442 -19.16 -4.28 2.90
C ALA A 442 -18.04 -3.89 3.87
N ALA A 443 -16.81 -3.79 3.36
CA ALA A 443 -15.63 -3.45 4.16
C ALA A 443 -15.62 -1.98 4.62
N ILE A 444 -16.02 -1.04 3.75
CA ILE A 444 -16.19 0.37 4.10
C ILE A 444 -17.23 0.55 5.21
N MET A 445 -18.33 -0.20 5.14
CA MET A 445 -19.42 -0.11 6.11
C MET A 445 -19.18 -0.94 7.38
N GLY A 446 -18.17 -1.81 7.41
CA GLY A 446 -17.90 -2.70 8.54
C GLY A 446 -18.97 -3.79 8.74
N LEU A 447 -19.53 -4.32 7.65
CA LEU A 447 -20.62 -5.31 7.72
C LEU A 447 -20.09 -6.73 7.88
N GLY A 448 -20.59 -7.50 8.85
CA GLY A 448 -20.28 -8.91 9.09
C GLY A 448 -20.84 -9.89 8.03
N VAL A 449 -20.68 -9.60 6.74
CA VAL A 449 -21.09 -10.46 5.63
C VAL A 449 -20.02 -11.53 5.37
N ASN A 450 -20.46 -12.76 5.11
CA ASN A 450 -19.58 -13.92 4.88
C ASN A 450 -19.62 -14.35 3.40
N PHE A 451 -18.55 -14.07 2.66
CA PHE A 451 -18.39 -14.46 1.27
C PHE A 451 -17.66 -15.80 1.17
N VAL A 452 -18.31 -16.82 0.63
CA VAL A 452 -17.77 -18.18 0.51
C VAL A 452 -17.29 -18.37 -0.93
N PHE A 453 -16.01 -18.13 -1.17
CA PHE A 453 -15.40 -18.19 -2.49
C PHE A 453 -14.59 -19.47 -2.65
N THR A 454 -15.11 -20.41 -3.43
CA THR A 454 -14.51 -21.73 -3.59
C THR A 454 -13.69 -21.84 -4.88
N HIS A 455 -13.12 -23.01 -5.18
CA HIS A 455 -12.33 -23.21 -6.41
C HIS A 455 -11.18 -22.22 -6.45
N ASP A 456 -10.35 -22.25 -5.40
CA ASP A 456 -9.47 -21.16 -4.97
C ASP A 456 -8.16 -20.99 -5.76
N SER A 457 -7.83 -21.89 -6.67
CA SER A 457 -6.51 -21.93 -7.32
C SER A 457 -6.54 -22.70 -8.65
N ILE A 458 -5.38 -22.80 -9.30
CA ILE A 458 -5.16 -23.67 -10.47
C ILE A 458 -5.45 -25.16 -10.22
N ALA A 459 -5.68 -25.58 -8.97
CA ALA A 459 -6.14 -26.94 -8.67
C ALA A 459 -7.56 -27.23 -9.19
N VAL A 460 -8.26 -26.21 -9.70
CA VAL A 460 -9.51 -26.38 -10.45
C VAL A 460 -9.29 -27.33 -11.64
N GLY A 461 -8.23 -27.14 -12.43
CA GLY A 461 -7.80 -28.09 -13.45
C GLY A 461 -8.60 -27.98 -14.75
N GLU A 462 -9.57 -28.86 -14.97
CA GLU A 462 -10.08 -29.08 -16.33
C GLU A 462 -10.82 -27.87 -16.92
N ASP A 463 -11.44 -27.04 -16.08
CA ASP A 463 -12.12 -25.81 -16.52
C ASP A 463 -11.15 -24.74 -17.05
N GLY A 464 -9.85 -24.86 -16.72
CA GLY A 464 -8.77 -24.08 -17.28
C GLY A 464 -8.73 -22.60 -16.85
N PRO A 465 -7.93 -21.77 -17.55
CA PRO A 465 -7.46 -20.48 -17.02
C PRO A 465 -8.56 -19.45 -16.73
N THR A 466 -9.75 -19.57 -17.32
CA THR A 466 -10.86 -18.65 -17.02
C THR A 466 -11.56 -18.96 -15.70
N HIS A 467 -11.28 -20.13 -15.10
CA HIS A 467 -11.87 -20.60 -13.85
C HIS A 467 -10.82 -20.78 -12.73
N GLU A 468 -9.57 -20.47 -13.02
CA GLU A 468 -8.43 -20.70 -12.14
C GLU A 468 -7.93 -19.37 -11.57
N PRO A 469 -8.19 -19.07 -10.29
CA PRO A 469 -7.71 -17.84 -9.66
C PRO A 469 -6.18 -17.74 -9.65
N VAL A 470 -5.67 -16.54 -9.96
CA VAL A 470 -4.23 -16.21 -9.91
C VAL A 470 -3.97 -14.96 -9.06
N GLU A 471 -4.54 -13.83 -9.45
CA GLU A 471 -4.42 -12.51 -8.82
C GLU A 471 -5.46 -12.24 -7.73
N HIS A 472 -6.50 -13.07 -7.65
CA HIS A 472 -7.74 -12.77 -6.92
C HIS A 472 -7.52 -12.66 -5.41
N LEU A 473 -6.64 -13.51 -4.84
CA LEU A 473 -6.21 -13.38 -3.43
C LEU A 473 -5.58 -12.01 -3.17
N ALA A 474 -4.63 -11.58 -3.99
CA ALA A 474 -3.99 -10.27 -3.84
C ALA A 474 -4.99 -9.12 -4.02
N ALA A 475 -5.90 -9.22 -5.00
CA ALA A 475 -6.93 -8.22 -5.27
C ALA A 475 -7.90 -8.04 -4.09
N LEU A 476 -8.30 -9.13 -3.42
CA LEU A 476 -9.17 -9.08 -2.24
C LEU A 476 -8.41 -8.61 -1.00
N ARG A 477 -7.18 -9.11 -0.79
CA ARG A 477 -6.32 -8.72 0.34
C ARG A 477 -5.91 -7.25 0.32
N ALA A 478 -5.95 -6.61 -0.84
CA ALA A 478 -5.75 -5.17 -0.98
C ALA A 478 -6.93 -4.33 -0.46
N ILE A 479 -8.10 -4.92 -0.22
CA ILE A 479 -9.27 -4.22 0.33
C ILE A 479 -9.07 -4.06 1.85
N PRO A 480 -9.00 -2.82 2.37
CA PRO A 480 -8.90 -2.60 3.82
C PRO A 480 -10.15 -3.11 4.54
N ASN A 481 -9.99 -3.52 5.80
CA ASN A 481 -11.10 -4.01 6.64
C ASN A 481 -11.83 -5.24 6.06
N LEU A 482 -11.10 -6.17 5.44
CA LEU A 482 -11.62 -7.44 4.92
C LEU A 482 -10.79 -8.61 5.48
N ARG A 483 -11.44 -9.63 6.07
CA ARG A 483 -10.74 -10.88 6.42
C ARG A 483 -10.66 -11.75 5.19
N VAL A 484 -9.48 -12.01 4.65
CA VAL A 484 -9.29 -13.00 3.58
C VAL A 484 -8.66 -14.24 4.19
N MET A 485 -9.50 -15.22 4.51
CA MET A 485 -9.11 -16.44 5.22
C MET A 485 -9.07 -17.61 4.25
N ARG A 486 -7.88 -18.19 4.05
CA ARG A 486 -7.65 -19.34 3.17
C ARG A 486 -7.24 -20.57 3.99
N PRO A 487 -8.20 -21.32 4.56
CA PRO A 487 -7.93 -22.44 5.46
C PRO A 487 -7.23 -23.61 4.74
N ALA A 488 -6.28 -24.23 5.44
CA ALA A 488 -5.51 -25.37 4.98
C ALA A 488 -6.25 -26.71 5.03
N ASP A 489 -7.21 -26.84 5.96
CA ASP A 489 -7.95 -28.08 6.18
C ASP A 489 -9.32 -27.85 6.83
N ALA A 490 -9.96 -28.94 7.26
CA ALA A 490 -11.28 -28.91 7.88
C ALA A 490 -11.34 -28.14 9.22
N ASN A 491 -10.28 -28.21 10.02
CA ASN A 491 -10.24 -27.58 11.35
C ASN A 491 -9.98 -26.07 11.24
N GLU A 492 -9.09 -25.64 10.34
CA GLU A 492 -8.97 -24.22 10.01
C GLU A 492 -10.25 -23.67 9.36
N THR A 493 -10.96 -24.48 8.55
CA THR A 493 -12.26 -24.08 8.00
C THR A 493 -13.30 -23.83 9.09
N ALA A 494 -13.34 -24.66 10.14
CA ALA A 494 -14.19 -24.42 11.30
C ALA A 494 -13.80 -23.15 12.07
N ALA A 495 -12.49 -22.92 12.27
CA ALA A 495 -11.99 -21.70 12.90
C ALA A 495 -12.33 -20.43 12.10
N ALA A 496 -12.26 -20.50 10.77
CA ALA A 496 -12.64 -19.42 9.87
C ALA A 496 -14.12 -19.06 10.03
N TRP A 497 -15.02 -20.05 10.00
CA TRP A 497 -16.45 -19.84 10.23
C TRP A 497 -16.75 -19.27 11.62
N ALA A 498 -16.16 -19.87 12.66
CA ALA A 498 -16.32 -19.41 14.03
C ALA A 498 -15.88 -17.96 14.23
N THR A 499 -14.74 -17.58 13.65
CA THR A 499 -14.24 -16.20 13.67
C THR A 499 -15.14 -15.26 12.89
N SER A 500 -15.56 -15.65 11.69
CA SER A 500 -16.34 -14.80 10.78
C SER A 500 -17.72 -14.45 11.34
N ILE A 501 -18.42 -15.43 11.93
CA ILE A 501 -19.73 -15.24 12.53
C ILE A 501 -19.60 -14.57 13.89
N GLY A 502 -18.67 -15.03 14.74
CA GLY A 502 -18.54 -14.57 16.12
C GLY A 502 -17.99 -13.16 16.27
N ASP A 503 -17.43 -12.58 15.20
CA ASP A 503 -17.00 -11.18 15.15
C ASP A 503 -17.55 -10.49 13.88
N PRO A 504 -18.81 -9.99 13.94
CA PRO A 504 -19.50 -9.40 12.80
C PRO A 504 -19.08 -7.95 12.49
N SER A 505 -17.99 -7.45 13.08
CA SER A 505 -17.51 -6.06 12.91
C SER A 505 -16.81 -5.79 11.57
N MET A 506 -16.57 -6.82 10.76
CA MET A 506 -15.98 -6.72 9.44
C MET A 506 -16.38 -7.90 8.55
N PRO A 507 -16.43 -7.72 7.22
CA PRO A 507 -16.72 -8.80 6.31
C PRO A 507 -15.60 -9.83 6.26
N SER A 508 -15.96 -11.06 5.92
CA SER A 508 -15.03 -12.18 5.79
C SER A 508 -15.19 -12.85 4.43
N VAL A 509 -14.08 -13.11 3.75
CA VAL A 509 -13.98 -13.99 2.59
C VAL A 509 -13.33 -15.29 3.06
N LEU A 510 -14.07 -16.39 2.92
CA LEU A 510 -13.58 -17.74 3.14
C LEU A 510 -13.20 -18.30 1.77
N VAL A 511 -11.90 -18.54 1.58
CA VAL A 511 -11.31 -18.99 0.31
C VAL A 511 -11.08 -20.50 0.36
N LEU A 512 -11.84 -21.28 -0.42
CA LEU A 512 -11.97 -22.73 -0.21
C LEU A 512 -11.60 -23.57 -1.44
N SER A 513 -10.92 -24.68 -1.20
CA SER A 513 -10.43 -25.61 -2.22
C SER A 513 -11.52 -26.44 -2.89
N ARG A 514 -11.27 -26.85 -4.15
CA ARG A 514 -12.09 -27.82 -4.89
C ARG A 514 -11.73 -29.26 -4.52
N GLN A 515 -10.42 -29.49 -4.42
CA GLN A 515 -9.71 -30.75 -4.20
C GLN A 515 -9.67 -31.15 -2.72
N GLY A 516 -9.56 -32.45 -2.45
CA GLY A 516 -9.48 -32.97 -1.07
C GLY A 516 -8.14 -32.66 -0.42
N LEU A 517 -8.17 -32.25 0.86
CA LEU A 517 -6.99 -31.98 1.67
C LEU A 517 -7.05 -32.81 2.97
N PRO A 518 -5.94 -33.44 3.40
CA PRO A 518 -5.88 -34.11 4.70
C PRO A 518 -6.02 -33.10 5.85
N THR A 519 -6.56 -33.57 6.97
CA THR A 519 -6.59 -32.78 8.22
C THR A 519 -5.22 -32.82 8.88
N VAL A 520 -4.56 -31.67 8.98
CA VAL A 520 -3.19 -31.51 9.49
C VAL A 520 -3.12 -30.60 10.73
N THR A 521 -4.20 -29.89 11.04
CA THR A 521 -4.33 -29.02 12.21
C THR A 521 -5.23 -29.65 13.27
N THR A 522 -5.22 -29.10 14.48
CA THR A 522 -6.07 -29.57 15.58
C THR A 522 -7.28 -28.68 15.78
N HIS A 523 -8.44 -29.29 15.97
CA HIS A 523 -9.66 -28.59 16.36
C HIS A 523 -9.50 -27.92 17.74
N GLY A 524 -10.03 -26.70 17.90
CA GLY A 524 -9.95 -25.98 19.18
C GLY A 524 -10.33 -24.51 19.09
N ASP A 525 -9.88 -23.75 20.09
CA ASP A 525 -10.14 -22.31 20.21
C ASP A 525 -9.52 -21.51 19.04
N PRO A 526 -10.32 -20.73 18.30
CA PRO A 526 -9.85 -19.93 17.17
C PRO A 526 -9.17 -18.61 17.59
N ALA A 527 -8.85 -18.37 18.87
CA ALA A 527 -8.18 -17.15 19.33
C ALA A 527 -6.92 -16.78 18.50
N TRP A 528 -6.15 -17.79 18.07
CA TRP A 528 -4.97 -17.61 17.22
C TRP A 528 -5.27 -16.88 15.90
N VAL A 529 -6.48 -17.01 15.34
CA VAL A 529 -6.86 -16.33 14.10
C VAL A 529 -6.75 -14.81 14.27
N LYS A 530 -7.22 -14.30 15.41
CA LYS A 530 -7.10 -12.89 15.76
C LYS A 530 -5.73 -12.57 16.36
N ASP A 531 -5.07 -13.48 17.06
CA ASP A 531 -3.81 -13.13 17.73
C ASP A 531 -2.61 -13.11 16.77
N SER A 532 -2.60 -13.98 15.77
CA SER A 532 -1.48 -14.16 14.84
C SER A 532 -1.90 -14.35 13.38
N GLY A 533 -3.12 -14.82 13.09
CA GLY A 533 -3.55 -15.20 11.73
C GLY A 533 -2.86 -16.44 11.15
N MET A 534 -2.06 -17.13 11.96
CA MET A 534 -1.23 -18.27 11.55
C MET A 534 -1.11 -19.33 12.64
N GLN A 535 -0.76 -20.56 12.24
CA GLN A 535 -0.37 -21.65 13.14
C GLN A 535 0.94 -22.29 12.67
N ILE A 536 1.74 -22.76 13.63
CA ILE A 536 2.90 -23.60 13.33
C ILE A 536 2.42 -25.06 13.30
N ILE A 537 2.54 -25.71 12.14
CA ILE A 537 2.03 -27.06 11.92
C ILE A 537 3.11 -28.11 12.22
N SER A 538 4.37 -27.79 11.96
CA SER A 538 5.52 -28.62 12.28
C SER A 538 6.67 -27.74 12.74
N ASP A 539 7.27 -28.06 13.90
CA ASP A 539 8.37 -27.30 14.50
C ASP A 539 9.50 -28.21 15.02
N PRO A 540 10.30 -28.81 14.13
CA PRO A 540 11.44 -29.61 14.57
C PRO A 540 12.51 -28.73 15.23
N GLN A 541 13.07 -29.19 16.36
CA GLN A 541 14.06 -28.41 17.13
C GLN A 541 15.34 -28.12 16.33
N ASP A 542 15.67 -28.97 15.37
CA ASP A 542 16.81 -28.89 14.45
C ASP A 542 16.45 -28.25 13.11
N ALA A 543 15.34 -27.50 13.03
CA ALA A 543 14.91 -26.81 11.82
C ALA A 543 16.04 -25.95 11.21
N ARG A 544 16.38 -26.19 9.93
CA ARG A 544 17.32 -25.36 9.17
C ARG A 544 16.66 -24.30 8.29
N GLY A 545 15.33 -24.23 8.30
CA GLY A 545 14.53 -23.24 7.59
C GLY A 545 13.05 -23.32 7.92
N VAL A 546 12.31 -22.42 7.28
CA VAL A 546 10.87 -22.24 7.45
C VAL A 546 10.21 -22.27 6.07
N ILE A 547 9.12 -23.01 5.95
CA ILE A 547 8.20 -22.93 4.82
C ILE A 547 6.90 -22.31 5.33
N ILE A 548 6.58 -21.13 4.79
CA ILE A 548 5.33 -20.41 5.04
C ILE A 548 4.39 -20.71 3.87
N SER A 549 3.15 -21.08 4.17
CA SER A 549 2.17 -21.44 3.14
C SER A 549 0.76 -21.11 3.57
N SER A 550 -0.18 -21.07 2.62
CA SER A 550 -1.61 -20.84 2.88
C SER A 550 -2.46 -21.86 2.13
N GLY A 551 -3.64 -22.18 2.67
CA GLY A 551 -4.58 -23.08 2.00
C GLY A 551 -4.00 -24.44 1.66
N SER A 552 -4.28 -24.91 0.45
CA SER A 552 -3.82 -26.21 -0.05
C SER A 552 -2.31 -26.40 -0.05
N GLU A 553 -1.54 -25.31 -0.12
CA GLU A 553 -0.08 -25.39 -0.19
C GLU A 553 0.56 -25.80 1.16
N VAL A 554 -0.18 -25.76 2.27
CA VAL A 554 0.30 -26.27 3.57
C VAL A 554 0.57 -27.76 3.52
N VAL A 555 -0.27 -28.52 2.83
CA VAL A 555 -0.08 -29.97 2.65
C VAL A 555 1.14 -30.22 1.76
N ILE A 556 1.30 -29.45 0.69
CA ILE A 556 2.47 -29.50 -0.20
C ILE A 556 3.76 -29.14 0.55
N ALA A 557 3.70 -28.18 1.47
CA ALA A 557 4.83 -27.80 2.32
C ALA A 557 5.23 -28.92 3.30
N LEU A 558 4.25 -29.66 3.86
CA LEU A 558 4.52 -30.84 4.70
C LEU A 558 5.13 -31.98 3.90
N GLU A 559 4.66 -32.24 2.68
CA GLU A 559 5.27 -33.21 1.76
C GLU A 559 6.72 -32.84 1.45
N ALA A 560 6.99 -31.57 1.15
CA ALA A 560 8.33 -31.07 0.91
C ALA A 560 9.23 -31.22 2.15
N ALA A 561 8.71 -30.95 3.35
CA ALA A 561 9.44 -31.14 4.60
C ALA A 561 9.85 -32.60 4.82
N GLU A 562 8.96 -33.56 4.50
CA GLU A 562 9.29 -34.98 4.61
C GLU A 562 10.33 -35.40 3.56
N ILE A 563 10.20 -34.93 2.31
CA ILE A 563 11.19 -35.18 1.24
C ILE A 563 12.58 -34.66 1.63
N LEU A 564 12.66 -33.43 2.15
CA LEU A 564 13.91 -32.82 2.61
C LEU A 564 14.54 -33.61 3.77
N LYS A 565 13.72 -34.09 4.70
CA LYS A 565 14.18 -34.91 5.81
C LYS A 565 14.71 -36.26 5.35
N GLN A 566 13.97 -36.95 4.48
CA GLN A 566 14.31 -38.30 4.02
C GLN A 566 15.54 -38.30 3.10
N ASN A 567 15.62 -37.35 2.17
CA ASN A 567 16.66 -37.35 1.13
C ASN A 567 17.91 -36.57 1.54
N ASP A 568 17.78 -35.53 2.35
CA ASP A 568 18.87 -34.59 2.65
C ASP A 568 19.19 -34.48 4.14
N GLY A 569 18.37 -35.09 5.02
CA GLY A 569 18.49 -34.91 6.47
C GLY A 569 18.19 -33.47 6.92
N ILE A 570 17.42 -32.71 6.14
CA ILE A 570 17.08 -31.33 6.43
C ILE A 570 15.68 -31.26 7.06
N SER A 571 15.62 -30.88 8.33
CA SER A 571 14.37 -30.54 9.02
C SER A 571 13.97 -29.09 8.73
N VAL A 572 12.69 -28.82 8.50
CA VAL A 572 12.15 -27.45 8.31
C VAL A 572 10.89 -27.24 9.15
N ARG A 573 10.69 -26.01 9.62
CA ARG A 573 9.44 -25.55 10.24
C ARG A 573 8.40 -25.31 9.16
N VAL A 574 7.17 -25.73 9.38
CA VAL A 574 6.04 -25.45 8.47
C VAL A 574 5.01 -24.57 9.18
N VAL A 575 4.68 -23.44 8.56
CA VAL A 575 3.73 -22.44 9.07
C VAL A 575 2.56 -22.31 8.11
N SER A 576 1.35 -22.50 8.64
CA SER A 576 0.09 -22.22 7.95
C SER A 576 -0.34 -20.78 8.25
N VAL A 577 -0.52 -19.97 7.22
CA VAL A 577 -1.00 -18.59 7.31
C VAL A 577 -2.39 -18.51 6.68
N MET A 578 -3.42 -18.67 7.51
CA MET A 578 -4.81 -18.59 7.06
C MET A 578 -5.22 -17.15 6.75
N TRP A 579 -4.83 -16.16 7.58
CA TRP A 579 -5.16 -14.74 7.42
C TRP A 579 -3.88 -13.89 7.30
N ARG A 580 -3.41 -13.73 6.07
CA ARG A 580 -2.12 -13.10 5.76
C ARG A 580 -2.01 -11.66 6.26
N GLU A 581 -3.05 -10.86 6.13
CA GLU A 581 -3.03 -9.44 6.51
C GLU A 581 -2.82 -9.33 8.02
N ARG A 582 -3.52 -10.16 8.80
CA ARG A 582 -3.34 -10.21 10.24
C ARG A 582 -1.95 -10.70 10.63
N PHE A 583 -1.47 -11.73 9.94
CA PHE A 583 -0.11 -12.23 10.11
C PHE A 583 0.95 -11.15 9.88
N LEU A 584 0.83 -10.40 8.78
CA LEU A 584 1.74 -9.30 8.49
C LEU A 584 1.59 -8.16 9.50
N ASP A 585 0.39 -7.80 9.94
CA ASP A 585 0.21 -6.76 10.96
C ASP A 585 0.90 -7.10 12.29
N VAL A 586 0.94 -8.39 12.66
CA VAL A 586 1.58 -8.86 13.90
C VAL A 586 3.10 -8.97 13.75
N TYR A 587 3.58 -9.46 12.60
CA TYR A 587 4.99 -9.83 12.40
C TYR A 587 5.79 -8.92 11.47
N ARG A 588 5.20 -7.90 10.85
CA ARG A 588 5.94 -6.93 10.00
C ARG A 588 7.06 -6.28 10.81
N GLY A 589 8.30 -6.38 10.30
CA GLY A 589 9.50 -5.91 11.00
C GLY A 589 9.92 -6.74 12.22
N ARG A 590 9.26 -7.88 12.46
CA ARG A 590 9.54 -8.86 13.54
C ARG A 590 9.56 -10.29 13.01
N ILE A 591 9.64 -10.47 11.70
CA ILE A 591 9.57 -11.79 11.06
C ILE A 591 10.72 -12.69 11.54
N GLU A 592 11.89 -12.11 11.84
CA GLU A 592 13.02 -12.82 12.45
C GLU A 592 12.67 -13.50 13.77
N ALA A 593 11.76 -12.92 14.57
CA ALA A 593 11.30 -13.54 15.81
C ALA A 593 10.47 -14.81 15.56
N LEU A 594 9.78 -14.89 14.42
CA LEU A 594 9.04 -16.07 14.00
C LEU A 594 9.95 -17.09 13.30
N THR A 595 10.85 -16.63 12.44
CA THR A 595 11.69 -17.51 11.62
C THR A 595 12.96 -17.92 12.33
N SER A 596 13.26 -17.31 13.49
CA SER A 596 14.54 -17.44 14.18
C SER A 596 15.75 -17.08 13.30
N GLY A 597 15.55 -16.19 12.32
CA GLY A 597 16.56 -15.84 11.30
C GLY A 597 16.90 -16.97 10.34
N LEU A 598 16.10 -18.03 10.28
CA LEU A 598 16.30 -19.15 9.38
C LEU A 598 15.86 -18.81 7.94
N PRO A 599 16.49 -19.43 6.91
CA PRO A 599 16.01 -19.43 5.53
C PRO A 599 14.50 -19.64 5.44
N THR A 600 13.81 -18.75 4.75
CA THR A 600 12.34 -18.78 4.66
C THR A 600 11.92 -18.84 3.21
N LEU A 601 11.06 -19.81 2.89
CA LEU A 601 10.41 -19.98 1.60
C LEU A 601 8.91 -19.79 1.77
N VAL A 602 8.26 -19.08 0.84
CA VAL A 602 6.80 -18.95 0.79
C VAL A 602 6.24 -19.80 -0.36
N VAL A 603 5.09 -20.45 -0.13
CA VAL A 603 4.37 -21.24 -1.14
C VAL A 603 2.89 -20.88 -1.12
N GLU A 604 2.39 -20.28 -2.20
CA GLU A 604 0.96 -19.96 -2.38
C GLU A 604 0.59 -20.01 -3.87
N ALA A 605 -0.48 -20.74 -4.23
CA ALA A 605 -1.00 -20.79 -5.59
C ALA A 605 -1.77 -19.50 -5.98
N GLY A 606 -1.05 -18.38 -5.98
CA GLY A 606 -1.48 -17.05 -6.42
C GLY A 606 -0.26 -16.21 -6.80
N ILE A 607 -0.45 -14.95 -7.20
CA ILE A 607 0.68 -14.06 -7.50
C ILE A 607 1.53 -13.74 -6.24
N PRO A 608 2.83 -13.43 -6.36
CA PRO A 608 3.70 -13.23 -5.20
C PRO A 608 3.37 -11.98 -4.37
N LEU A 609 2.57 -11.05 -4.92
CA LEU A 609 2.34 -9.72 -4.38
C LEU A 609 1.86 -9.75 -2.91
N GLY A 610 2.65 -9.12 -2.03
CA GLY A 610 2.39 -8.95 -0.61
C GLY A 610 3.11 -9.97 0.30
N TRP A 611 3.81 -10.96 -0.26
CA TRP A 611 4.63 -11.91 0.49
C TRP A 611 6.11 -11.50 0.61
N GLU A 612 6.55 -10.51 -0.15
CA GLU A 612 7.92 -9.99 -0.15
C GLU A 612 8.44 -9.62 1.25
N PRO A 613 7.62 -9.07 2.18
CA PRO A 613 8.11 -8.71 3.52
C PRO A 613 8.57 -9.87 4.41
N VAL A 614 8.32 -11.13 4.03
CA VAL A 614 8.64 -12.30 4.87
C VAL A 614 9.71 -13.22 4.30
N VAL A 615 10.29 -12.84 3.15
CA VAL A 615 11.36 -13.57 2.47
C VAL A 615 12.58 -12.68 2.25
N ALA A 616 13.74 -13.27 2.00
CA ALA A 616 14.96 -12.52 1.71
C ALA A 616 15.00 -12.05 0.24
N SER A 617 14.43 -12.82 -0.67
CA SER A 617 14.35 -12.54 -2.10
C SER A 617 12.99 -12.97 -2.65
N GLU A 618 12.51 -12.29 -3.69
CA GLU A 618 11.30 -12.71 -4.43
C GLU A 618 11.46 -14.12 -5.03
N ALA A 619 12.71 -14.56 -5.30
CA ALA A 619 13.01 -15.92 -5.73
C ALA A 619 12.81 -16.99 -4.64
N ASP A 620 12.49 -16.59 -3.40
CA ASP A 620 12.11 -17.48 -2.30
C ASP A 620 10.56 -17.59 -2.19
N ILE A 621 9.81 -17.13 -3.20
CA ILE A 621 8.35 -17.24 -3.26
C ILE A 621 7.98 -18.16 -4.42
N ILE A 622 7.34 -19.29 -4.12
CA ILE A 622 6.70 -20.15 -5.12
C ILE A 622 5.28 -19.66 -5.32
N ALA A 623 5.05 -19.05 -6.48
CA ALA A 623 3.84 -18.34 -6.85
C ALA A 623 3.53 -18.50 -8.34
N MET A 624 2.34 -18.06 -8.74
CA MET A 624 1.91 -17.98 -10.14
C MET A 624 2.47 -16.72 -10.81
N HIS A 625 2.99 -16.88 -12.03
CA HIS A 625 3.50 -15.78 -12.88
C HIS A 625 2.85 -15.70 -14.26
N SER A 626 1.85 -16.54 -14.51
CA SER A 626 1.01 -16.56 -15.70
C SER A 626 -0.41 -16.98 -15.31
N TYR A 627 -1.34 -16.93 -16.26
CA TYR A 627 -2.60 -17.67 -16.12
C TYR A 627 -2.35 -19.19 -16.08
N GLY A 628 -3.34 -19.93 -15.59
CA GLY A 628 -3.28 -21.38 -15.47
C GLY A 628 -3.46 -22.12 -16.80
N ALA A 629 -3.87 -23.39 -16.73
CA ALA A 629 -3.93 -24.29 -17.87
C ALA A 629 -5.02 -25.36 -17.68
N SER A 630 -5.71 -25.73 -18.76
CA SER A 630 -6.68 -26.83 -18.71
C SER A 630 -5.98 -28.19 -18.69
N GLY A 631 -6.22 -28.97 -17.64
CA GLY A 631 -5.68 -30.32 -17.43
C GLY A 631 -6.15 -30.89 -16.11
N LYS A 632 -5.72 -32.09 -15.72
CA LYS A 632 -6.06 -32.61 -14.39
C LYS A 632 -5.43 -31.70 -13.33
N GLY A 633 -6.18 -31.30 -12.30
CA GLY A 633 -5.72 -30.31 -11.31
C GLY A 633 -4.33 -30.61 -10.71
N SER A 634 -4.03 -31.87 -10.40
CA SER A 634 -2.70 -32.26 -9.90
C SER A 634 -1.59 -32.14 -10.95
N GLU A 635 -1.87 -32.44 -12.21
CA GLU A 635 -0.92 -32.27 -13.33
C GLU A 635 -0.67 -30.78 -13.59
N VAL A 636 -1.71 -29.93 -13.49
CA VAL A 636 -1.63 -28.47 -13.60
C VAL A 636 -0.83 -27.87 -12.46
N GLN A 637 -1.11 -28.25 -11.21
CA GLN A 637 -0.31 -27.82 -10.05
C GLN A 637 1.18 -28.19 -10.20
N ALA A 638 1.47 -29.43 -10.57
CA ALA A 638 2.85 -29.88 -10.80
C ALA A 638 3.54 -29.12 -11.94
N HIS A 639 2.81 -28.81 -13.03
CA HIS A 639 3.32 -28.02 -14.15
C HIS A 639 3.79 -26.62 -13.71
N PHE A 640 3.05 -25.99 -12.79
CA PHE A 640 3.37 -24.67 -12.25
C PHE A 640 4.26 -24.69 -10.99
N GLY A 641 4.81 -25.85 -10.62
CA GLY A 641 5.77 -25.95 -9.51
C GLY A 641 5.17 -26.19 -8.13
N PHE A 642 3.87 -26.46 -8.03
CA PHE A 642 3.18 -26.79 -6.79
C PHE A 642 3.16 -28.31 -6.58
N SER A 643 4.33 -28.88 -6.24
CA SER A 643 4.46 -30.26 -5.78
C SER A 643 5.51 -30.34 -4.66
N GLY A 644 5.43 -31.36 -3.79
CA GLY A 644 6.38 -31.55 -2.70
C GLY A 644 7.84 -31.59 -3.20
N GLU A 645 8.10 -32.25 -4.34
CA GLU A 645 9.44 -32.31 -4.95
C GLU A 645 9.94 -30.94 -5.41
N LYS A 646 9.07 -30.15 -6.03
CA LYS A 646 9.43 -28.81 -6.53
C LYS A 646 9.64 -27.83 -5.40
N VAL A 647 8.80 -27.85 -4.38
CA VAL A 647 8.99 -27.06 -3.17
C VAL A 647 10.28 -27.46 -2.44
N ALA A 648 10.55 -28.75 -2.27
CA ALA A 648 11.80 -29.24 -1.69
C ALA A 648 13.03 -28.81 -2.53
N GLN A 649 12.93 -28.87 -3.86
CA GLN A 649 13.98 -28.38 -4.76
C GLN A 649 14.24 -26.88 -4.54
N SER A 650 13.21 -26.03 -4.61
CA SER A 650 13.33 -24.59 -4.41
C SER A 650 13.85 -24.25 -3.01
N PHE A 651 13.48 -25.04 -1.99
CA PHE A 651 14.04 -24.88 -0.65
C PHE A 651 15.53 -25.22 -0.61
N ARG A 652 15.99 -26.29 -1.28
CA ARG A 652 17.44 -26.58 -1.42
C ARG A 652 18.17 -25.44 -2.11
N GLU A 653 17.57 -24.84 -3.15
CA GLU A 653 18.14 -23.69 -3.85
C GLU A 653 18.20 -22.45 -2.95
N THR A 654 17.14 -22.18 -2.19
CA THR A 654 17.07 -21.11 -1.18
C THR A 654 18.13 -21.31 -0.10
N LEU A 655 18.20 -22.52 0.45
CA LEU A 655 19.16 -22.89 1.46
C LEU A 655 20.57 -22.84 0.91
N SER A 656 20.83 -23.33 -0.32
CA SER A 656 22.14 -23.25 -0.95
C SER A 656 22.53 -21.82 -1.29
N ARG A 657 21.61 -20.94 -1.70
CA ARG A 657 21.87 -19.52 -1.87
C ARG A 657 22.25 -18.91 -0.53
N ILE A 658 21.47 -19.14 0.52
CA ILE A 658 21.74 -18.56 1.84
C ILE A 658 22.98 -19.19 2.49
N GLU A 659 23.23 -20.48 2.27
CA GLU A 659 24.42 -21.19 2.73
C GLU A 659 25.65 -20.84 1.89
N SER A 660 25.53 -20.53 0.60
CA SER A 660 26.62 -19.95 -0.19
C SER A 660 26.91 -18.55 0.31
N THR A 661 25.87 -17.74 0.56
CA THR A 661 25.98 -16.44 1.26
C THR A 661 26.55 -16.59 2.68
N LYS A 662 26.34 -17.74 3.37
CA LYS A 662 26.92 -18.06 4.69
C LYS A 662 28.31 -18.73 4.62
N LYS A 663 28.69 -19.42 3.56
CA LYS A 663 30.06 -19.90 3.32
C LYS A 663 30.94 -18.76 2.86
N ASP A 664 30.36 -17.92 2.02
CA ASP A 664 30.79 -16.57 1.80
C ASP A 664 30.64 -15.74 3.06
N SER A 665 30.00 -16.13 4.19
CA SER A 665 29.92 -15.27 5.41
C SER A 665 31.21 -15.11 6.19
N HIS A 666 32.26 -15.86 5.88
CA HIS A 666 33.60 -15.40 6.22
C HIS A 666 34.05 -14.23 5.32
N ASP A 667 33.62 -14.23 4.05
CA ASP A 667 33.72 -13.12 3.08
C ASP A 667 32.58 -12.08 3.18
N LEU A 668 31.50 -12.32 3.94
CA LEU A 668 30.26 -11.54 4.05
C LEU A 668 30.12 -10.90 5.42
N GLU A 669 30.75 -11.45 6.47
CA GLU A 669 31.26 -10.61 7.55
C GLU A 669 32.24 -9.59 6.96
N TYR A 670 33.11 -9.99 6.03
CA TYR A 670 34.00 -9.08 5.30
C TYR A 670 33.25 -8.14 4.33
N LEU A 671 32.18 -8.58 3.65
CA LEU A 671 31.39 -7.76 2.73
C LEU A 671 30.48 -6.79 3.49
N ASN A 672 29.84 -7.23 4.57
CA ASN A 672 29.10 -6.33 5.47
C ASN A 672 30.05 -5.39 6.20
N ALA A 673 31.25 -5.86 6.59
CA ALA A 673 32.32 -4.99 7.07
C ALA A 673 32.66 -3.92 6.06
N ASN A 674 32.84 -4.30 4.79
CA ASN A 674 33.19 -3.40 3.70
C ASN A 674 32.05 -2.44 3.36
N LEU A 675 30.79 -2.87 3.35
CA LEU A 675 29.63 -1.99 3.15
C LEU A 675 29.45 -0.99 4.30
N VAL A 676 29.64 -1.46 5.54
CA VAL A 676 29.63 -0.60 6.73
C VAL A 676 30.80 0.37 6.67
N LEU A 677 32.01 -0.09 6.34
CA LEU A 677 33.20 0.74 6.16
C LEU A 677 32.96 1.81 5.09
N GLU A 678 32.58 1.41 3.88
CA GLU A 678 32.28 2.26 2.72
C GLU A 678 31.32 3.38 3.08
N ARG A 679 30.17 3.03 3.67
CA ARG A 679 29.19 4.01 4.09
C ARG A 679 29.79 5.00 5.09
N ASN A 680 30.53 4.51 6.09
CA ASN A 680 31.06 5.37 7.15
C ASN A 680 32.23 6.25 6.69
N ILE A 681 33.10 5.78 5.79
CA ILE A 681 34.18 6.62 5.24
C ILE A 681 33.64 7.70 4.30
N VAL A 682 32.60 7.39 3.51
CA VAL A 682 31.90 8.40 2.68
C VAL A 682 31.25 9.46 3.57
N LEU A 683 30.49 9.05 4.59
CA LEU A 683 29.86 9.99 5.52
C LEU A 683 30.88 10.84 6.27
N ALA A 684 32.03 10.28 6.63
CA ALA A 684 33.10 11.03 7.27
C ALA A 684 33.74 12.09 6.36
N CYS A 685 33.97 11.77 5.07
CA CYS A 685 34.41 12.75 4.07
C CYS A 685 33.35 13.83 3.81
N VAL A 686 32.07 13.46 3.77
CA VAL A 686 30.94 14.39 3.64
C VAL A 686 30.85 15.35 4.83
N ASP A 687 30.95 14.84 6.05
CA ASP A 687 30.92 15.68 7.26
C ASP A 687 32.12 16.64 7.32
N ALA A 688 33.31 16.18 6.89
CA ALA A 688 34.51 17.00 6.77
C ALA A 688 34.34 18.12 5.73
N ALA A 689 33.85 17.78 4.53
CA ALA A 689 33.57 18.73 3.46
C ALA A 689 32.51 19.76 3.87
N LYS A 690 31.43 19.33 4.53
CA LYS A 690 30.37 20.20 5.06
C LYS A 690 30.92 21.17 6.10
N ALA A 691 31.79 20.71 7.00
CA ALA A 691 32.38 21.55 8.05
C ALA A 691 33.33 22.61 7.47
N SER A 692 34.19 22.22 6.52
CA SER A 692 35.16 23.11 5.88
C SER A 692 34.52 24.07 4.87
N PHE A 693 33.37 23.70 4.27
CA PHE A 693 32.63 24.55 3.33
C PHE A 693 32.35 25.96 3.87
N SER A 694 32.07 26.07 5.18
CA SER A 694 31.83 27.36 5.85
C SER A 694 33.03 28.33 5.80
N LYS A 695 34.23 27.86 5.44
CA LYS A 695 35.47 28.62 5.35
C LYS A 695 35.93 28.90 3.94
N VAL A 696 35.20 28.42 2.93
CA VAL A 696 35.51 28.66 1.52
C VAL A 696 35.54 30.16 1.23
N GLY A 697 36.66 30.64 0.67
CA GLY A 697 36.91 32.04 0.33
C GLY A 697 37.20 32.97 1.51
N ARG A 698 37.40 32.45 2.73
CA ARG A 698 37.61 33.28 3.94
C ARG A 698 39.07 33.51 4.32
N GLY A 699 40.02 33.01 3.54
CA GLY A 699 41.46 33.21 3.77
C GLY A 699 42.06 32.42 4.94
N ASP A 700 41.27 31.61 5.65
CA ASP A 700 41.68 30.92 6.87
C ASP A 700 41.76 29.40 6.66
N ARG A 701 42.89 28.98 6.09
CA ARG A 701 43.16 27.57 5.75
C ARG A 701 43.26 26.68 6.99
N ASN A 702 43.88 27.19 8.07
CA ASN A 702 44.10 26.43 9.30
C ASN A 702 42.79 26.15 10.03
N SER A 703 41.86 27.12 10.05
CA SER A 703 40.53 26.89 10.62
C SER A 703 39.69 25.93 9.76
N ALA A 704 39.82 25.99 8.43
CA ALA A 704 39.10 25.08 7.54
C ALA A 704 39.52 23.63 7.78
N ASP A 705 40.83 23.41 7.88
CA ASP A 705 41.44 22.12 8.15
C ASP A 705 41.04 21.57 9.54
N SER A 706 41.18 22.38 10.59
CA SER A 706 40.77 21.99 11.95
C SER A 706 39.29 21.60 12.06
N LEU A 707 38.41 22.28 11.32
CA LEU A 707 36.98 21.93 11.27
C LEU A 707 36.74 20.60 10.56
N ALA A 708 37.44 20.35 9.46
CA ALA A 708 37.37 19.11 8.71
C ALA A 708 37.82 17.92 9.57
N VAL A 709 38.98 18.04 10.24
CA VAL A 709 39.51 17.02 11.15
C VAL A 709 38.51 16.71 12.26
N GLY A 710 37.99 17.76 12.91
CA GLY A 710 37.03 17.59 14.00
C GLY A 710 35.74 16.89 13.56
N ALA A 711 35.25 17.19 12.35
CA ALA A 711 34.06 16.57 11.79
C ALA A 711 34.30 15.12 11.38
N MET A 712 35.39 14.84 10.65
CA MET A 712 35.77 13.50 10.24
C MET A 712 35.94 12.58 11.46
N ARG A 713 36.70 13.02 12.48
CA ARG A 713 36.89 12.26 13.72
C ARG A 713 35.57 11.91 14.39
N ARG A 714 34.65 12.87 14.51
CA ARG A 714 33.32 12.64 15.13
C ARG A 714 32.48 11.66 14.33
N ALA A 715 32.53 11.73 13.00
CA ALA A 715 31.82 10.80 12.13
C ALA A 715 32.38 9.38 12.27
N LEU A 716 33.71 9.22 12.16
CA LEU A 716 34.38 7.93 12.30
C LEU A 716 34.17 7.29 13.68
N ASN A 717 34.16 8.08 14.77
CA ASN A 717 33.92 7.55 16.12
C ASN A 717 32.51 7.00 16.36
N LYS A 718 31.53 7.35 15.51
CA LYS A 718 30.18 6.78 15.56
C LYS A 718 30.06 5.47 14.78
N ALA A 719 31.06 5.14 13.95
CA ALA A 719 31.00 3.98 13.08
C ALA A 719 31.17 2.68 13.89
N PRO A 720 30.36 1.64 13.62
CA PRO A 720 30.44 0.35 14.31
C PRO A 720 31.57 -0.55 13.78
N ILE A 721 32.77 0.02 13.64
CA ILE A 721 33.99 -0.61 13.13
C ILE A 721 35.19 -0.17 13.97
N ALA A 722 36.32 -0.86 13.85
CA ALA A 722 37.57 -0.49 14.51
C ALA A 722 38.57 0.02 13.47
N LEU A 723 38.90 1.31 13.50
CA LEU A 723 39.82 1.93 12.55
C LEU A 723 41.12 2.32 13.26
N GLU A 724 42.24 2.22 12.57
CA GLU A 724 43.49 2.88 12.99
C GLU A 724 44.04 3.71 11.86
N VAL A 725 44.40 4.93 12.19
CA VAL A 725 45.06 5.84 11.25
C VAL A 725 46.49 5.35 11.08
N VAL A 726 46.84 4.84 9.90
CA VAL A 726 48.23 4.46 9.57
C VAL A 726 48.95 5.63 8.92
N ILE A 727 48.22 6.38 8.08
CA ILE A 727 48.69 7.57 7.39
C ILE A 727 47.71 8.70 7.70
N GLY A 728 48.21 9.79 8.27
CA GLY A 728 47.44 11.00 8.52
C GLY A 728 48.26 12.21 8.12
N GLU A 729 47.61 13.22 7.55
CA GLU A 729 48.28 14.46 7.16
C GLU A 729 48.64 15.27 8.41
N GLY A 730 49.94 15.43 8.66
CA GLY A 730 50.47 16.62 9.33
C GLY A 730 51.49 16.42 10.46
N GLU A 731 52.25 15.31 10.51
CA GLU A 731 53.52 15.29 11.29
C GLU A 731 54.49 16.42 10.89
N LYS A 732 54.21 17.12 9.78
CA LYS A 732 54.98 18.22 9.22
C LYS A 732 54.50 19.62 9.62
N ASP A 733 53.20 19.82 9.85
CA ASP A 733 52.56 21.15 9.88
C ASP A 733 51.98 21.53 11.26
N GLU A 734 52.20 20.72 12.30
CA GLU A 734 51.72 20.93 13.70
C GLU A 734 50.20 21.22 13.81
N ALA A 735 49.41 20.77 12.83
CA ALA A 735 47.97 20.95 12.77
C ALA A 735 47.22 20.07 13.81
N PRO A 736 45.94 20.37 14.13
CA PRO A 736 45.11 19.48 14.95
C PRO A 736 44.63 18.29 14.09
N MET A 737 45.21 17.10 14.28
CA MET A 737 45.14 15.99 13.30
C MET A 737 44.53 14.70 13.79
N LEU A 738 44.11 13.84 12.85
CA LEU A 738 44.04 12.39 13.01
C LEU A 738 45.46 11.80 12.89
N TYR A 739 46.07 11.40 14.02
CA TYR A 739 47.49 11.02 14.06
C TYR A 739 47.72 9.52 13.85
N ARG A 740 48.92 9.16 13.37
CA ARG A 740 49.30 7.75 13.22
C ARG A 740 49.15 6.99 14.55
N GLY A 741 48.45 5.86 14.51
CA GLY A 741 48.14 5.04 15.68
C GLY A 741 46.88 5.48 16.43
N GLU A 742 46.22 6.58 16.03
CA GLU A 742 44.91 6.95 16.56
C GLU A 742 43.87 5.88 16.20
N ARG A 743 43.15 5.39 17.21
CA ARG A 743 42.09 4.40 17.05
C ARG A 743 40.73 5.09 17.07
N LEU A 744 39.92 4.81 16.06
CA LEU A 744 38.60 5.41 15.86
C LEU A 744 37.52 4.33 15.74
N GLY A 745 36.28 4.74 15.97
CA GLY A 745 35.09 3.87 15.91
C GLY A 745 34.78 3.17 17.23
N SER A 746 33.64 2.49 17.31
CA SER A 746 33.13 1.92 18.57
C SER A 746 33.81 0.61 18.99
N GLY A 747 34.63 0.02 18.12
CA GLY A 747 35.38 -1.22 18.40
C GLY A 747 34.57 -2.52 18.36
N ALA A 748 33.28 -2.46 18.04
CA ALA A 748 32.35 -3.60 18.06
C ALA A 748 32.35 -4.41 16.74
N GLY A 749 33.38 -4.30 15.91
CA GLY A 749 33.38 -4.80 14.54
C GLY A 749 34.76 -5.02 13.94
N PRO A 750 34.82 -5.34 12.64
CA PRO A 750 36.04 -5.65 11.89
C PRO A 750 37.05 -4.48 11.90
N THR A 751 38.34 -4.84 11.81
CA THR A 751 39.45 -3.89 11.96
C THR A 751 40.05 -3.48 10.62
N PHE A 752 40.18 -2.17 10.39
CA PHE A 752 40.78 -1.60 9.18
C PHE A 752 41.86 -0.58 9.50
N ASP A 753 42.80 -0.46 8.58
CA ASP A 753 43.74 0.65 8.54
C ASP A 753 43.21 1.72 7.57
N ILE A 754 43.40 2.98 7.93
CA ILE A 754 43.01 4.11 7.09
C ILE A 754 44.19 5.04 6.82
N ALA A 755 44.21 5.56 5.60
CA ALA A 755 45.00 6.70 5.17
C ALA A 755 44.03 7.87 4.92
N VAL A 756 44.21 8.98 5.62
CA VAL A 756 43.22 10.07 5.64
C VAL A 756 43.86 11.42 5.40
N ASP A 757 43.16 12.23 4.63
CA ASP A 757 43.36 13.66 4.52
C ASP A 757 41.99 14.33 4.68
N PRO A 758 41.71 14.89 5.87
CA PRO A 758 40.44 15.55 6.13
C PRO A 758 40.15 16.73 5.20
N LEU A 759 41.18 17.43 4.71
CA LEU A 759 41.02 18.59 3.82
C LEU A 759 42.27 18.81 2.94
N GLU A 760 42.34 18.09 1.84
CA GLU A 760 43.40 18.30 0.87
C GLU A 760 43.15 19.60 0.08
N GLY A 761 44.23 20.36 -0.15
CA GLY A 761 44.16 21.60 -0.93
C GLY A 761 43.59 22.75 -0.11
N THR A 762 43.99 22.86 1.16
CA THR A 762 43.53 23.93 2.08
C THR A 762 43.67 25.34 1.50
N ASN A 763 44.64 25.60 0.62
CA ASN A 763 44.76 26.91 -0.05
C ASN A 763 43.63 27.16 -1.07
N TYR A 764 43.08 26.13 -1.71
CA TYR A 764 41.88 26.27 -2.56
C TYR A 764 40.67 26.68 -1.73
N VAL A 765 40.47 26.08 -0.55
CA VAL A 765 39.40 26.47 0.36
C VAL A 765 39.59 27.91 0.80
N ALA A 766 40.78 28.28 1.30
CA ALA A 766 41.05 29.65 1.74
C ALA A 766 40.81 30.70 0.64
N LYS A 767 41.15 30.37 -0.61
CA LYS A 767 40.99 31.26 -1.78
C LYS A 767 39.64 31.14 -2.48
N GLY A 768 38.80 30.17 -2.12
CA GLY A 768 37.54 29.89 -2.82
C GLY A 768 37.71 29.38 -4.25
N GLN A 769 38.80 28.65 -4.52
CA GLN A 769 39.13 28.12 -5.84
C GLN A 769 38.77 26.63 -5.93
N PRO A 770 38.47 26.10 -7.14
CA PRO A 770 38.21 24.68 -7.33
C PRO A 770 39.49 23.85 -7.09
N GLY A 771 39.35 22.67 -6.50
CA GLY A 771 40.47 21.75 -6.27
C GLY A 771 40.49 21.05 -4.90
N ALA A 772 39.76 21.54 -3.90
CA ALA A 772 39.81 20.97 -2.55
C ALA A 772 38.88 19.77 -2.38
N VAL A 773 39.37 18.74 -1.68
CA VAL A 773 38.66 17.49 -1.40
C VAL A 773 38.88 17.04 0.03
N SER A 774 38.00 16.16 0.52
CA SER A 774 38.22 15.35 1.70
C SER A 774 38.32 13.89 1.28
N VAL A 775 39.31 13.15 1.78
CA VAL A 775 39.58 11.79 1.28
C VAL A 775 39.97 10.82 2.39
N ILE A 776 39.44 9.60 2.29
CA ILE A 776 39.81 8.46 3.12
C ILE A 776 40.05 7.26 2.20
N ALA A 777 41.24 6.67 2.27
CA ALA A 777 41.50 5.33 1.77
C ALA A 777 41.52 4.35 2.94
N ALA A 778 40.84 3.21 2.78
CA ALA A 778 40.73 2.18 3.80
C ALA A 778 41.05 0.81 3.22
N ALA A 779 41.73 -0.03 4.01
CA ALA A 779 42.09 -1.39 3.63
C ALA A 779 42.18 -2.26 4.88
N PRO A 780 42.19 -3.60 4.74
CA PRO A 780 42.37 -4.50 5.88
C PRO A 780 43.59 -4.14 6.74
N ARG A 781 43.47 -4.40 8.04
CA ARG A 781 44.53 -4.21 9.03
C ARG A 781 45.89 -4.77 8.55
N GLY A 782 46.95 -3.98 8.68
CA GLY A 782 48.33 -4.35 8.37
C GLY A 782 48.71 -4.27 6.88
N THR A 783 47.84 -3.72 6.03
CA THR A 783 48.05 -3.73 4.57
C THR A 783 48.58 -2.43 4.00
N PHE A 784 48.44 -1.31 4.71
CA PHE A 784 49.09 -0.05 4.35
C PHE A 784 50.54 -0.03 4.83
N LYS A 785 51.47 0.24 3.91
CA LYS A 785 52.86 0.48 4.26
C LYS A 785 53.06 1.91 4.72
N TYR A 786 53.55 2.08 5.94
CA TYR A 786 54.04 3.38 6.42
C TYR A 786 55.42 3.67 5.85
N LEU A 787 55.63 4.89 5.37
CA LEU A 787 56.93 5.42 4.97
C LEU A 787 57.28 6.62 5.86
N PRO A 788 58.47 6.65 6.49
CA PRO A 788 58.98 7.87 7.13
C PRO A 788 59.33 8.88 6.04
N GLY A 789 59.05 10.15 6.26
CA GLY A 789 59.36 11.22 5.30
C GLY A 789 58.12 11.98 4.84
N TYR A 790 58.35 13.21 4.37
CA TYR A 790 57.29 14.16 4.06
C TYR A 790 57.02 14.26 2.56
N TYR A 791 58.02 14.02 1.71
CA TYR A 791 57.93 14.22 0.27
C TYR A 791 58.29 12.97 -0.56
N MET A 792 57.56 12.79 -1.66
CA MET A 792 57.73 11.71 -2.63
C MET A 792 57.56 12.25 -4.05
N ASP A 793 58.42 11.80 -4.98
CA ASP A 793 58.23 12.00 -6.42
C ASP A 793 57.25 10.97 -6.93
N LYS A 794 56.26 11.41 -7.71
CA LYS A 794 55.08 10.62 -8.07
C LYS A 794 54.87 10.63 -9.58
N MET A 795 54.52 9.47 -10.12
CA MET A 795 54.02 9.31 -11.48
C MET A 795 52.76 8.46 -11.45
N VAL A 796 51.66 8.97 -12.02
CA VAL A 796 50.36 8.27 -12.08
C VAL A 796 49.82 8.28 -13.49
N VAL A 797 49.30 7.13 -13.94
CA VAL A 797 48.53 6.98 -15.20
C VAL A 797 47.30 6.10 -14.99
N GLY A 798 46.27 6.34 -15.80
CA GLY A 798 45.09 5.49 -15.87
C GLY A 798 45.38 4.10 -16.47
N SER A 799 44.42 3.19 -16.32
CA SER A 799 44.56 1.77 -16.70
C SER A 799 44.97 1.52 -18.16
N ARG A 800 44.56 2.40 -19.08
CA ARG A 800 44.95 2.33 -20.51
C ARG A 800 46.44 2.51 -20.76
N ALA A 801 47.14 3.20 -19.87
CA ALA A 801 48.57 3.47 -19.97
C ALA A 801 49.40 2.72 -18.93
N LYS A 802 48.84 1.67 -18.33
CA LYS A 802 49.56 0.80 -17.39
C LYS A 802 50.78 0.16 -18.07
N GLY A 803 51.93 0.27 -17.41
CA GLY A 803 53.25 -0.16 -17.90
C GLY A 803 53.94 0.88 -18.79
N ALA A 804 53.36 2.07 -18.99
CA ALA A 804 53.94 3.10 -19.87
C ALA A 804 54.98 3.99 -19.19
N LEU A 805 55.05 4.00 -17.84
CA LEU A 805 55.89 4.92 -17.09
C LEU A 805 56.99 4.23 -16.30
N THR A 806 58.13 4.90 -16.17
CA THR A 806 59.06 4.62 -15.08
C THR A 806 59.76 5.87 -14.58
N LEU A 807 59.88 6.03 -13.26
CA LEU A 807 60.64 7.12 -12.64
C LEU A 807 62.12 7.12 -13.05
N SER A 808 62.65 5.97 -13.48
CA SER A 808 64.03 5.86 -13.97
C SER A 808 64.26 6.43 -15.38
N ASN A 809 63.19 6.64 -16.15
CA ASN A 809 63.27 7.21 -17.50
C ASN A 809 63.34 8.74 -17.46
N SER A 810 63.88 9.32 -18.54
CA SER A 810 63.75 10.75 -18.78
C SER A 810 62.28 11.15 -18.95
N ILE A 811 61.96 12.41 -18.62
CA ILE A 811 60.61 12.95 -18.80
C ILE A 811 60.17 12.86 -20.26
N GLU A 812 61.09 13.15 -21.18
CA GLU A 812 60.92 13.04 -22.63
C GLU A 812 60.48 11.62 -23.02
N SER A 813 61.19 10.60 -22.55
CA SER A 813 60.88 9.20 -22.85
C SER A 813 59.54 8.75 -22.28
N ASN A 814 59.18 9.20 -21.07
CA ASN A 814 57.89 8.88 -20.47
C ASN A 814 56.72 9.54 -21.23
N VAL A 815 56.87 10.79 -21.69
CA VAL A 815 55.86 11.48 -22.50
C VAL A 815 55.69 10.79 -23.86
N GLU A 816 56.77 10.39 -24.51
CA GLU A 816 56.72 9.65 -25.79
C GLU A 816 56.07 8.26 -25.64
N ALA A 817 56.39 7.54 -24.56
CA ALA A 817 55.78 6.25 -24.26
C ALA A 817 54.28 6.40 -24.00
N LEU A 818 53.88 7.41 -23.24
CA LEU A 818 52.47 7.71 -22.95
C LEU A 818 51.69 8.06 -24.23
N ALA A 819 52.24 8.94 -25.07
CA ALA A 819 51.67 9.29 -26.38
C ALA A 819 51.43 8.05 -27.25
N LYS A 820 52.42 7.15 -27.32
CA LYS A 820 52.32 5.91 -28.08
C LYS A 820 51.25 4.96 -27.54
N VAL A 821 51.18 4.76 -26.22
CA VAL A 821 50.24 3.81 -25.61
C VAL A 821 48.79 4.31 -25.66
N LEU A 822 48.59 5.63 -25.51
CA LEU A 822 47.27 6.24 -25.58
C LEU A 822 46.77 6.49 -27.01
N ASP A 823 47.61 6.25 -28.02
CA ASP A 823 47.37 6.58 -29.43
C ASP A 823 47.04 8.07 -29.62
N LYS A 824 47.90 8.92 -29.05
CA LYS A 824 47.79 10.39 -29.09
C LYS A 824 49.08 11.00 -29.64
N SER A 825 48.96 12.16 -30.28
CA SER A 825 50.15 12.98 -30.54
C SER A 825 50.67 13.60 -29.24
N ILE A 826 51.97 13.91 -29.18
CA ILE A 826 52.59 14.53 -28.00
C ILE A 826 51.84 15.83 -27.58
N GLY A 827 51.36 16.62 -28.56
CA GLY A 827 50.60 17.84 -28.30
C GLY A 827 49.22 17.62 -27.66
N GLU A 828 48.69 16.42 -27.75
CA GLU A 828 47.41 16.04 -27.14
C GLU A 828 47.58 15.54 -25.70
N ILE A 829 48.78 15.09 -25.32
CA ILE A 829 49.10 14.63 -23.97
C ILE A 829 49.01 15.80 -22.98
N GLU A 830 48.18 15.63 -21.96
CA GLU A 830 48.02 16.57 -20.85
C GLU A 830 48.51 15.96 -19.54
N ILE A 831 49.46 16.64 -18.89
CA ILE A 831 50.07 16.20 -17.63
C ILE A 831 49.78 17.20 -16.54
N VAL A 832 49.24 16.74 -15.42
CA VAL A 832 49.03 17.59 -14.23
C VAL A 832 50.29 17.62 -13.37
N VAL A 833 50.70 18.81 -12.94
CA VAL A 833 51.91 19.05 -12.14
C VAL A 833 51.63 20.13 -11.11
N LEU A 834 52.09 19.92 -9.87
CA LEU A 834 52.04 20.95 -8.83
C LEU A 834 52.89 22.18 -9.22
N ASP A 835 52.33 23.39 -9.14
CA ASP A 835 53.08 24.62 -9.34
C ASP A 835 53.83 25.02 -8.07
N LYS A 836 54.98 24.37 -7.84
CA LYS A 836 55.92 24.74 -6.78
C LYS A 836 57.29 25.05 -7.39
N PRO A 837 58.16 25.82 -6.70
CA PRO A 837 59.50 26.14 -7.21
C PRO A 837 60.31 24.93 -7.68
N ARG A 838 60.18 23.80 -6.97
CA ARG A 838 60.84 22.52 -7.30
C ARG A 838 60.40 21.89 -8.63
N HIS A 839 59.25 22.28 -9.19
CA HIS A 839 58.71 21.71 -10.43
C HIS A 839 58.92 22.59 -11.66
N LYS A 840 59.52 23.77 -11.52
CA LYS A 840 59.69 24.70 -12.66
C LYS A 840 60.48 24.08 -13.81
N GLU A 841 61.50 23.28 -13.51
CA GLU A 841 62.26 22.54 -14.53
C GLU A 841 61.42 21.45 -15.20
N LEU A 842 60.69 20.64 -14.40
CA LEU A 842 59.79 19.60 -14.90
C LEU A 842 58.74 20.18 -15.87
N ILE A 843 58.06 21.24 -15.45
CA ILE A 843 57.05 21.95 -16.26
C ILE A 843 57.67 22.49 -17.55
N SER A 844 58.86 23.09 -17.47
CA SER A 844 59.56 23.62 -18.65
C SER A 844 59.92 22.52 -19.64
N ARG A 845 60.39 21.36 -19.16
CA ARG A 845 60.73 20.21 -20.00
C ARG A 845 59.51 19.63 -20.70
N ILE A 846 58.41 19.38 -19.97
CA ILE A 846 57.15 18.87 -20.57
C ILE A 846 56.66 19.80 -21.68
N ARG A 847 56.64 21.12 -21.44
CA ARG A 847 56.24 22.11 -22.45
C ARG A 847 57.17 22.14 -23.65
N LYS A 848 58.48 22.00 -23.44
CA LYS A 848 59.48 21.99 -24.52
C LYS A 848 59.32 20.79 -25.45
N ILE A 849 58.88 19.65 -24.92
CA ILE A 849 58.56 18.44 -25.69
C ILE A 849 57.30 18.62 -26.54
N GLY A 850 56.43 19.56 -26.16
CA GLY A 850 55.20 19.90 -26.87
C GLY A 850 53.93 19.42 -26.17
N ALA A 851 54.05 18.71 -25.05
CA ALA A 851 52.90 18.27 -24.25
C ALA A 851 52.31 19.42 -23.42
N ARG A 852 51.01 19.29 -23.10
CA ARG A 852 50.25 20.26 -22.31
C ARG A 852 50.48 20.02 -20.82
N VAL A 853 50.64 21.09 -20.05
CA VAL A 853 50.80 21.02 -18.59
C VAL A 853 49.63 21.73 -17.91
N ARG A 854 48.88 20.99 -17.08
CA ARG A 854 47.89 21.55 -16.15
C ARG A 854 48.59 21.82 -14.82
N GLU A 855 48.91 23.08 -14.56
CA GLU A 855 49.53 23.52 -13.31
C GLU A 855 48.47 23.63 -12.20
N ILE A 856 48.69 22.95 -11.06
CA ILE A 856 47.82 23.02 -9.88
C ILE A 856 48.56 23.63 -8.69
N PRO A 857 48.08 24.72 -8.06
CA PRO A 857 48.84 25.44 -7.04
C PRO A 857 48.94 24.70 -5.69
N ASP A 858 48.06 23.74 -5.44
CA ASP A 858 47.95 23.01 -4.18
C ASP A 858 47.21 21.68 -4.37
N GLY A 859 47.39 20.70 -3.48
CA GLY A 859 46.77 19.37 -3.56
C GLY A 859 47.11 18.59 -4.83
N ASP A 860 47.32 17.28 -4.74
CA ASP A 860 47.57 16.43 -5.90
C ASP A 860 46.69 15.16 -5.96
N VAL A 861 45.90 14.84 -4.92
CA VAL A 861 44.98 13.66 -4.92
C VAL A 861 43.86 13.84 -5.93
N MET A 862 43.21 15.00 -5.99
CA MET A 862 42.18 15.23 -7.00
C MET A 862 42.74 15.17 -8.43
N GLY A 863 43.95 15.69 -8.67
CA GLY A 863 44.62 15.57 -9.96
C GLY A 863 44.89 14.11 -10.34
N ALA A 864 45.33 13.29 -9.37
CA ALA A 864 45.50 11.85 -9.58
C ALA A 864 44.17 11.16 -9.89
N PHE A 865 43.08 11.54 -9.22
CA PHE A 865 41.76 10.99 -9.48
C PHE A 865 41.30 11.30 -10.92
N GLU A 866 41.43 12.54 -11.38
CA GLU A 866 41.13 12.93 -12.77
C GLU A 866 41.93 12.12 -13.80
N VAL A 867 43.20 11.79 -13.51
CA VAL A 867 44.03 10.92 -14.35
C VAL A 867 43.47 9.50 -14.39
N LEU A 868 43.15 8.93 -13.23
CA LEU A 868 42.70 7.53 -13.12
C LEU A 868 41.34 7.30 -13.77
N VAL A 869 40.46 8.31 -13.77
CA VAL A 869 39.16 8.25 -14.46
C VAL A 869 39.21 8.73 -15.92
N GLY A 870 40.40 9.09 -16.42
CA GLY A 870 40.66 9.34 -17.84
C GLY A 870 40.36 10.76 -18.33
N HIS A 871 40.23 11.76 -17.44
CA HIS A 871 40.09 13.17 -17.81
C HIS A 871 41.42 13.86 -18.12
N ILE A 872 42.52 13.36 -17.55
CA ILE A 872 43.91 13.80 -17.78
C ILE A 872 44.76 12.56 -18.11
N ASP A 873 45.84 12.72 -18.86
CA ASP A 873 46.65 11.57 -19.31
C ASP A 873 47.61 11.05 -18.23
N ALA A 874 48.27 11.95 -17.48
CA ALA A 874 49.18 11.57 -16.39
C ALA A 874 49.34 12.67 -15.33
N LEU A 875 49.86 12.29 -14.16
CA LEU A 875 50.33 13.20 -13.11
C LEU A 875 51.80 12.96 -12.85
N PHE A 876 52.63 14.01 -12.89
CA PHE A 876 54.07 13.94 -12.57
C PHE A 876 54.46 14.93 -11.46
N GLY A 877 55.38 14.49 -10.60
CA GLY A 877 56.22 15.35 -9.76
C GLY A 877 56.15 15.07 -8.26
N ILE A 878 56.95 15.86 -7.52
CA ILE A 878 57.12 15.78 -6.07
C ILE A 878 55.95 16.38 -5.27
N GLY A 879 55.22 15.54 -4.53
CA GLY A 879 54.15 15.90 -3.60
C GLY A 879 54.38 15.34 -2.20
N GLY A 880 53.40 15.44 -1.31
CA GLY A 880 53.51 14.86 0.02
C GLY A 880 53.43 13.33 -0.02
N ALA A 881 54.23 12.66 0.82
CA ALA A 881 54.28 11.20 0.88
C ALA A 881 52.96 10.57 1.39
N PRO A 882 52.26 11.13 2.40
CA PRO A 882 50.93 10.66 2.81
C PRO A 882 49.91 10.62 1.66
N GLU A 883 49.82 11.70 0.88
CA GLU A 883 48.92 11.80 -0.26
C GLU A 883 49.35 10.84 -1.37
N GLY A 884 50.66 10.59 -1.51
CA GLY A 884 51.19 9.57 -2.42
C GLY A 884 50.65 8.16 -2.12
N ILE A 885 50.50 7.80 -0.84
CA ILE A 885 49.91 6.52 -0.44
C ILE A 885 48.40 6.49 -0.72
N ILE A 886 47.69 7.60 -0.52
CA ILE A 886 46.27 7.71 -0.90
C ILE A 886 46.09 7.58 -2.42
N MET A 887 46.98 8.18 -3.21
CA MET A 887 46.99 8.01 -4.68
C MET A 887 47.29 6.59 -5.11
N ALA A 888 48.25 5.93 -4.48
CA ALA A 888 48.52 4.52 -4.72
C ALA A 888 47.27 3.67 -4.44
N ALA A 889 46.48 4.02 -3.41
CA ALA A 889 45.23 3.33 -3.09
C ALA A 889 44.18 3.49 -4.19
N MET A 890 43.94 4.73 -4.64
CA MET A 890 43.03 4.98 -5.76
C MET A 890 43.52 4.29 -7.03
N THR A 891 44.82 4.30 -7.27
CA THR A 891 45.44 3.71 -8.47
C THR A 891 45.26 2.20 -8.49
N LYS A 892 45.48 1.53 -7.35
CA LYS A 892 45.21 0.11 -7.19
C LYS A 892 43.73 -0.20 -7.43
N ALA A 893 42.84 0.54 -6.76
CA ALA A 893 41.39 0.34 -6.86
C ALA A 893 40.81 0.59 -8.27
N LEU A 894 41.43 1.43 -9.10
CA LEU A 894 41.00 1.73 -10.49
C LEU A 894 41.83 1.00 -11.56
N GLY A 895 42.84 0.22 -11.16
CA GLY A 895 43.68 -0.55 -12.08
C GLY A 895 44.66 0.27 -12.92
N GLY A 896 45.05 1.45 -12.45
CA GLY A 896 46.09 2.29 -13.08
C GLY A 896 47.52 1.82 -12.76
N GLU A 897 48.48 2.73 -12.93
CA GLU A 897 49.86 2.55 -12.49
C GLU A 897 50.36 3.76 -11.70
N PHE A 898 50.99 3.49 -10.55
CA PHE A 898 51.62 4.47 -9.68
C PHE A 898 53.09 4.11 -9.54
N GLN A 899 53.98 5.09 -9.59
CA GLN A 899 55.35 4.96 -9.11
C GLN A 899 55.69 6.12 -8.18
N GLY A 900 56.29 5.79 -7.05
CA GLY A 900 56.64 6.73 -5.99
C GLY A 900 58.07 6.51 -5.50
N GLN A 901 58.85 7.58 -5.32
CA GLN A 901 60.17 7.51 -4.66
C GLN A 901 60.30 8.63 -3.64
N LEU A 902 60.72 8.31 -2.40
CA LEU A 902 60.94 9.31 -1.36
C LEU A 902 61.98 10.34 -1.83
N THR A 903 61.63 11.62 -1.75
CA THR A 903 62.49 12.73 -2.17
C THR A 903 62.66 13.72 -1.03
N PRO A 904 63.50 13.39 -0.03
CA PRO A 904 63.71 14.27 1.12
C PRO A 904 64.18 15.65 0.66
N GLN A 905 63.53 16.69 1.19
CA GLN A 905 63.80 18.09 0.83
C GLN A 905 64.83 18.75 1.77
N SER A 906 65.27 18.03 2.81
CA SER A 906 66.28 18.50 3.77
C SER A 906 67.16 17.35 4.28
N ASP A 907 68.37 17.67 4.76
CA ASP A 907 69.26 16.68 5.37
C ASP A 907 68.68 16.04 6.64
N ALA A 908 67.85 16.79 7.38
CA ALA A 908 67.16 16.31 8.57
C ALA A 908 66.12 15.23 8.22
N GLU A 909 65.29 15.50 7.21
CA GLU A 909 64.34 14.52 6.67
C GLU A 909 65.08 13.30 6.12
N ARG A 910 66.17 13.52 5.38
CA ARG A 910 67.01 12.44 4.85
C ARG A 910 67.55 11.54 5.96
N ALA A 911 68.07 12.12 7.04
CA ALA A 911 68.56 11.39 8.19
C ALA A 911 67.45 10.60 8.90
N GLN A 912 66.25 11.18 9.03
CA GLN A 912 65.08 10.51 9.61
C GLN A 912 64.70 9.26 8.82
N ILE A 913 64.62 9.37 7.49
CA ILE A 913 64.31 8.24 6.60
C ILE A 913 65.35 7.13 6.76
N ILE A 914 66.64 7.48 6.67
CA ILE A 914 67.75 6.52 6.79
C ILE A 914 67.75 5.83 8.16
N SER A 915 67.40 6.55 9.23
CA SER A 915 67.35 5.98 10.59
C SER A 915 66.23 4.96 10.79
N PHE A 916 65.15 5.08 10.02
CA PHE A 916 64.05 4.13 10.03
C PHE A 916 64.38 2.91 9.17
N ASP A 917 64.82 3.14 7.94
CA ASP A 917 65.33 2.11 7.03
C ASP A 917 66.15 2.79 5.92
N ALA A 918 67.44 2.45 5.79
CA ALA A 918 68.29 3.04 4.76
C ALA A 918 67.92 2.56 3.35
N SER A 919 67.27 1.39 3.21
CA SER A 919 66.97 0.79 1.91
C SER A 919 65.83 1.49 1.17
N ILE A 920 64.92 2.15 1.89
CA ILE A 920 63.72 2.74 1.29
C ILE A 920 63.96 4.07 0.57
N ILE A 921 65.12 4.73 0.78
CA ILE A 921 65.39 6.05 0.21
C ILE A 921 65.56 6.00 -1.31
N ASP A 922 66.20 4.94 -1.82
CA ASP A 922 66.48 4.77 -3.26
C ASP A 922 65.45 3.84 -3.93
N ASN A 923 64.47 3.32 -3.18
CA ASN A 923 63.45 2.43 -3.71
C ASN A 923 62.36 3.19 -4.47
N VAL A 924 62.03 2.68 -5.65
CA VAL A 924 60.79 3.02 -6.35
C VAL A 924 59.69 2.07 -5.88
N PHE A 925 58.61 2.62 -5.35
CA PHE A 925 57.44 1.91 -4.89
C PHE A 925 56.33 2.00 -5.94
N ASP A 926 55.76 0.87 -6.30
CA ASP A 926 54.47 0.83 -7.00
C ASP A 926 53.30 0.74 -5.99
N GLN A 927 52.07 0.77 -6.50
CA GLN A 927 50.89 0.69 -5.63
C GLN A 927 50.81 -0.63 -4.84
N ASP A 928 51.34 -1.73 -5.36
CA ASP A 928 51.27 -3.05 -4.72
C ASP A 928 52.31 -3.17 -3.59
N ALA A 929 53.45 -2.49 -3.72
CA ALA A 929 54.46 -2.38 -2.68
C ALA A 929 54.02 -1.49 -1.50
N LEU A 930 53.08 -0.55 -1.74
CA LEU A 930 52.54 0.34 -0.71
C LEU A 930 51.28 -0.20 -0.05
N ILE A 931 50.49 -1.02 -0.76
CA ILE A 931 49.17 -1.48 -0.31
C ILE A 931 49.00 -2.94 -0.68
N LEU A 932 49.08 -3.81 0.33
CA LEU A 932 49.12 -5.27 0.12
C LEU A 932 47.76 -5.87 -0.26
N ALA A 933 46.65 -5.22 0.11
CA ALA A 933 45.29 -5.67 -0.18
C ALA A 933 44.56 -4.70 -1.09
N GLU A 934 43.38 -5.11 -1.58
CA GLU A 934 42.51 -4.24 -2.36
C GLU A 934 41.92 -3.13 -1.46
N PRO A 935 42.19 -1.84 -1.74
CA PRO A 935 41.68 -0.74 -0.93
C PRO A 935 40.32 -0.25 -1.42
N VAL A 936 39.61 0.44 -0.55
CA VAL A 936 38.42 1.23 -0.88
C VAL A 936 38.70 2.70 -0.57
N VAL A 937 38.36 3.60 -1.49
CA VAL A 937 38.63 5.03 -1.32
C VAL A 937 37.34 5.85 -1.45
N ALA A 938 37.08 6.71 -0.48
CA ALA A 938 36.05 7.74 -0.57
C ALA A 938 36.71 9.10 -0.76
N ILE A 939 36.25 9.84 -1.77
CA ILE A 939 36.70 11.20 -2.06
C ILE A 939 35.48 12.11 -2.20
N THR A 940 35.41 13.17 -1.40
CA THR A 940 34.30 14.13 -1.39
C THR A 940 34.81 15.51 -1.77
N SER A 941 34.11 16.15 -2.70
CA SER A 941 34.44 17.52 -3.12
C SER A 941 34.10 18.55 -2.04
N VAL A 942 34.96 19.54 -1.87
CA VAL A 942 34.71 20.74 -1.05
C VAL A 942 34.45 21.94 -1.93
N THR A 943 35.38 22.26 -2.84
CA THR A 943 35.28 23.43 -3.73
C THR A 943 35.10 23.09 -5.21
N GLY A 944 34.87 21.81 -5.52
CA GLY A 944 34.63 21.31 -6.88
C GLY A 944 35.93 21.09 -7.65
N ALA A 945 36.03 19.99 -8.39
CA ALA A 945 37.11 19.73 -9.32
C ALA A 945 36.81 18.51 -10.21
N GLY A 946 37.06 18.66 -11.52
CA GLY A 946 36.92 17.59 -12.50
C GLY A 946 35.52 16.98 -12.51
N VAL A 947 35.45 15.72 -12.05
CA VAL A 947 34.24 14.87 -12.03
C VAL A 947 33.32 15.09 -10.84
N LEU A 948 33.74 15.83 -9.80
CA LEU A 948 32.93 16.08 -8.61
C LEU A 948 32.50 17.55 -8.54
N GLU A 949 31.19 17.77 -8.37
CA GLU A 949 30.62 19.11 -8.23
C GLU A 949 31.04 19.78 -6.92
N PRO A 950 31.17 21.12 -6.87
CA PRO A 950 31.41 21.83 -5.62
C PRO A 950 30.24 21.67 -4.64
N VAL A 951 30.51 21.81 -3.34
CA VAL A 951 29.44 21.93 -2.34
C VAL A 951 28.63 23.19 -2.63
N THR A 952 27.31 23.05 -2.79
CA THR A 952 26.40 24.17 -3.10
C THR A 952 25.14 24.12 -2.26
N TYR A 953 24.53 25.27 -2.00
CA TYR A 953 23.19 25.35 -1.41
C TYR A 953 22.13 25.32 -2.51
N ARG A 954 21.15 24.40 -2.42
CA ARG A 954 19.99 24.28 -3.34
C ARG A 954 18.73 23.97 -2.52
N ASP A 955 17.67 24.74 -2.72
CA ASP A 955 16.35 24.54 -2.09
C ASP A 955 16.35 24.33 -0.56
N GLY A 956 17.26 25.01 0.15
CA GLY A 956 17.39 24.91 1.60
C GLY A 956 18.25 23.73 2.10
N SER A 957 18.84 22.95 1.20
CA SER A 957 19.74 21.82 1.52
C SER A 957 21.14 22.02 0.94
N LEU A 958 22.14 21.34 1.52
CA LEU A 958 23.48 21.28 0.95
C LEU A 958 23.57 20.12 -0.04
N TYR A 959 24.01 20.42 -1.26
CA TYR A 959 24.34 19.42 -2.27
C TYR A 959 25.83 19.12 -2.20
N ILE A 960 26.17 17.85 -1.96
CA ILE A 960 27.56 17.38 -1.80
C ILE A 960 27.78 16.19 -2.74
N SER A 961 28.86 16.26 -3.52
CA SER A 961 29.28 15.23 -4.48
C SER A 961 30.45 14.43 -3.93
N SER A 962 30.31 13.11 -3.88
CA SER A 962 31.35 12.17 -3.44
C SER A 962 31.53 11.05 -4.46
N ALA A 963 32.74 10.55 -4.64
CA ALA A 963 32.99 9.28 -5.33
C ALA A 963 33.43 8.22 -4.33
N LEU A 964 32.88 7.02 -4.49
CA LEU A 964 33.36 5.81 -3.85
C LEU A 964 34.06 4.95 -4.90
N ILE A 965 35.33 4.62 -4.66
CA ILE A 965 36.25 3.97 -5.59
C ILE A 965 36.61 2.58 -5.05
N ARG A 966 36.34 1.53 -5.85
CA ARG A 966 36.66 0.12 -5.53
C ARG A 966 36.50 -0.78 -6.75
N ASN A 967 37.18 -1.93 -6.74
CA ASN A 967 36.94 -3.04 -7.68
C ASN A 967 36.97 -2.63 -9.16
N GLY A 968 37.93 -1.80 -9.56
CA GLY A 968 38.10 -1.33 -10.94
C GLY A 968 37.08 -0.29 -11.39
N SER A 969 36.28 0.27 -10.48
CA SER A 969 35.23 1.24 -10.81
C SER A 969 35.11 2.35 -9.76
N TYR A 970 34.35 3.39 -10.10
CA TYR A 970 33.92 4.40 -9.14
C TYR A 970 32.44 4.73 -9.35
N SER A 971 31.75 5.06 -8.25
CA SER A 971 30.36 5.52 -8.27
C SER A 971 30.28 6.91 -7.67
N VAL A 972 29.73 7.87 -8.42
CA VAL A 972 29.43 9.20 -7.91
C VAL A 972 28.11 9.17 -7.16
N VAL A 973 28.14 9.52 -5.89
CA VAL A 973 26.97 9.65 -5.02
C VAL A 973 26.77 11.12 -4.70
N SER A 974 25.60 11.64 -5.06
CA SER A 974 25.20 13.01 -4.75
C SER A 974 24.12 12.98 -3.68
N GLN A 975 24.32 13.72 -2.59
CA GLN A 975 23.42 13.70 -1.43
C GLN A 975 22.89 15.11 -1.14
N PHE A 976 21.62 15.18 -0.74
CA PHE A 976 21.03 16.35 -0.10
C PHE A 976 21.22 16.20 1.42
N ALA A 977 21.97 17.11 2.03
CA ALA A 977 22.41 17.06 3.43
C ALA A 977 22.05 18.32 4.23
#